data_AF-A0A956I4A1-F1
#
_entry.id   AF-A0A956I4A1-F1
#
_cell.length_a   1.000
_cell.length_b   1.000
_cell.length_c   1.000
_cell.angle_alpha   90.00
_cell.angle_beta   90.00
_cell.angle_gamma   90.00
#
_symmetry.space_group_name_H-M   'P 1'
#
loop_
_entity.id
_entity.type
_entity.pdbx_description
1 polymer ?
#
loop_
_entity_poly.entity_id
_entity_poly.type
_entity_poly.pdbx_seq_one_letter_code
_entity_poly.pdbx_strand_id
1 'polypeptide(L)'
;MRTSFVLVLVWTSLVATAAADTITVDTTDDELSSDSDCSLREAVQSANSDTAVSGCRAGSGADVIVIPPGHYELTLGSSTDDDTNAGGDLDVSGDVEIRGAGADVTTVRLGHAQGNVFEVTAAARVVIRGLTLTGMGGLANGGSSAVSSTSLMAQLVVEDCSIVRDPTRTDGSGIFAHAASTTVRRTLFDRPGIYGIWWTQGSLSVQSSTFASTTHGGIWTSANSTVSASIDHSTFVDNGRGALVEAPTSACVVTIGSCVFGGSQPTFFTTTWARFVSSGGNVVWDTNAVWGSGDLPSTDPQLGPLADNGGPTQTFLPGPASPARGFSDCLDTGGAPLTVDQRGVARPATACASGAVDARCGNGFIEGAEVCDGEGCCTATCAIASGTTVCRPAAGPCDAAESCTGVSVVCPSDGLRSSSTLCRPSAGDCDADDYCDGSHITCPSTVQPAGAVCRAAAGVCDVEEQCDGTSTACPADATATDGTACGDGAVCNGDELCAGGVCAGGTPLACDDGNLCTADACAEPGGCEATPVAGCCNVDADCDDGDACTADACSGPGGTCGASPISGCCASDADCAAATCTTASCNPSTMRCETSPVAGCCTSDADCDDGNACTTNACDVASGACGATPVPGCCLTDGDCDDSNTCTMDACDASTHACTNDLAAGCCLTDAECDDADACT
;
A
#
# COMPACT_ATOMS: atom_id res chain seq x y z
N MET A 1 -25.16 84.02 39.10
CA MET A 1 -24.40 84.11 37.85
C MET A 1 -24.84 82.93 36.98
N ARG A 2 -25.68 83.18 35.98
CA ARG A 2 -26.14 82.17 35.02
C ARG A 2 -25.26 82.31 33.78
N THR A 3 -24.40 81.33 33.54
CA THR A 3 -23.53 81.26 32.36
C THR A 3 -24.36 80.77 31.19
N SER A 4 -24.65 81.67 30.24
CA SER A 4 -25.26 81.34 28.96
C SER A 4 -24.25 80.64 28.07
N PHE A 5 -24.51 79.39 27.68
CA PHE A 5 -23.81 78.72 26.60
C PHE A 5 -24.32 79.29 25.26
N VAL A 6 -23.43 79.94 24.51
CA VAL A 6 -23.66 80.33 23.12
C VAL A 6 -23.32 79.11 22.25
N LEU A 7 -24.35 78.49 21.68
CA LEU A 7 -24.22 77.42 20.69
C LEU A 7 -23.78 78.06 19.36
N VAL A 8 -22.50 77.94 19.01
CA VAL A 8 -21.99 78.31 17.69
C VAL A 8 -22.38 77.20 16.72
N LEU A 9 -23.43 77.43 15.93
CA LEU A 9 -23.78 76.60 14.78
C LEU A 9 -22.71 76.78 13.70
N VAL A 10 -21.71 75.90 13.68
CA VAL A 10 -20.81 75.73 12.54
C VAL A 10 -21.64 75.14 11.41
N TRP A 11 -22.00 75.95 10.42
CA TRP A 11 -22.51 75.48 9.14
C TRP A 11 -21.35 74.79 8.42
N THR A 12 -21.21 73.48 8.59
CA THR A 12 -20.48 72.64 7.63
C THR A 12 -21.34 72.59 6.38
N SER A 13 -21.03 73.44 5.40
CA SER A 13 -21.49 73.23 4.03
C SER A 13 -20.97 71.87 3.58
N LEU A 14 -21.83 70.85 3.55
CA LEU A 14 -21.60 69.69 2.71
C LEU A 14 -21.61 70.20 1.27
N VAL A 15 -20.44 70.54 0.75
CA VAL A 15 -20.22 70.62 -0.69
C VAL A 15 -20.36 69.18 -1.16
N ALA A 16 -21.46 68.86 -1.83
CA ALA A 16 -21.52 67.64 -2.62
C ALA A 16 -20.38 67.74 -3.64
N THR A 17 -19.35 66.91 -3.50
CA THR A 17 -18.36 66.70 -4.54
C THR A 17 -19.12 66.32 -5.80
N ALA A 18 -19.09 67.17 -6.82
CA ALA A 18 -19.61 66.83 -8.13
C ALA A 18 -18.98 65.49 -8.56
N ALA A 19 -19.80 64.58 -9.08
CA ALA A 19 -19.29 63.33 -9.61
C ALA A 19 -18.45 63.66 -10.84
N ALA A 20 -17.23 63.11 -10.91
CA ALA A 20 -16.38 63.17 -12.09
C ALA A 20 -17.17 62.71 -13.33
N ASP A 21 -17.29 63.55 -14.35
CA ASP A 21 -17.86 63.12 -15.63
C ASP A 21 -16.77 62.40 -16.44
N THR A 22 -17.20 61.47 -17.30
CA THR A 22 -16.28 60.71 -18.16
C THR A 22 -16.43 61.16 -19.61
N ILE A 23 -15.33 61.65 -20.19
CA ILE A 23 -15.23 62.09 -21.59
C ILE A 23 -14.47 60.99 -22.33
N THR A 24 -15.11 60.34 -23.30
CA THR A 24 -14.49 59.26 -24.09
C THR A 24 -14.09 59.78 -25.44
N VAL A 25 -12.80 59.67 -25.76
CA VAL A 25 -12.26 59.96 -27.09
C VAL A 25 -12.70 58.84 -28.04
N ASP A 26 -13.17 59.18 -29.24
CA ASP A 26 -13.63 58.19 -30.23
C ASP A 26 -13.01 58.36 -31.63
N THR A 27 -12.19 59.40 -31.82
CA THR A 27 -11.34 59.59 -33.01
C THR A 27 -9.88 59.78 -32.62
N THR A 28 -8.95 59.33 -33.48
CA THR A 28 -7.50 59.54 -33.33
C THR A 28 -7.01 60.84 -33.95
N ASP A 29 -7.88 61.52 -34.70
CA ASP A 29 -7.54 62.76 -35.38
C ASP A 29 -7.28 63.87 -34.35
N ASP A 30 -6.34 64.77 -34.66
CA ASP A 30 -6.06 65.95 -33.85
C ASP A 30 -6.77 67.17 -34.44
N GLU A 31 -7.89 67.54 -33.84
CA GLU A 31 -8.76 68.57 -34.38
C GLU A 31 -9.49 69.42 -33.32
N LEU A 32 -10.17 70.46 -33.81
CA LEU A 32 -11.13 71.30 -33.09
C LEU A 32 -12.30 71.65 -34.03
N SER A 33 -12.65 70.73 -34.93
CA SER A 33 -13.70 71.01 -35.91
C SER A 33 -15.08 70.86 -35.26
N SER A 34 -16.14 70.95 -36.06
CA SER A 34 -17.52 70.96 -35.54
C SER A 34 -18.31 69.83 -36.20
N ASP A 35 -17.81 68.64 -35.98
CA ASP A 35 -18.36 67.35 -36.39
C ASP A 35 -19.00 66.64 -35.18
N SER A 36 -18.98 65.31 -35.17
CA SER A 36 -19.74 64.49 -34.23
C SER A 36 -18.87 63.57 -33.38
N ASP A 37 -17.60 63.46 -33.73
CA ASP A 37 -16.56 62.77 -32.98
C ASP A 37 -15.94 63.67 -31.92
N CYS A 38 -15.23 63.02 -31.02
CA CYS A 38 -14.56 63.58 -29.87
C CYS A 38 -13.09 63.19 -29.96
N SER A 39 -12.27 64.10 -30.47
CA SER A 39 -10.82 63.97 -30.49
C SER A 39 -10.22 64.17 -29.09
N LEU A 40 -8.95 63.79 -28.91
CA LEU A 40 -8.26 64.00 -27.65
C LEU A 40 -8.15 65.51 -27.30
N ARG A 41 -7.93 66.37 -28.29
CA ARG A 41 -7.83 67.82 -28.07
C ARG A 41 -9.16 68.42 -27.66
N GLU A 42 -10.25 68.02 -28.29
CA GLU A 42 -11.60 68.44 -27.90
C GLU A 42 -11.99 67.92 -26.53
N ALA A 43 -11.57 66.70 -26.16
CA ALA A 43 -11.81 66.14 -24.84
C ALA A 43 -11.12 66.96 -23.75
N VAL A 44 -9.86 67.38 -23.98
CA VAL A 44 -9.14 68.29 -23.07
C VAL A 44 -9.82 69.66 -23.01
N GLN A 45 -10.28 70.20 -24.14
CA GLN A 45 -11.01 71.47 -24.17
C GLN A 45 -12.33 71.40 -23.38
N SER A 46 -13.05 70.29 -23.52
CA SER A 46 -14.30 70.04 -22.82
C SER A 46 -14.08 69.95 -21.30
N ALA A 47 -13.04 69.24 -20.87
CA ALA A 47 -12.66 69.13 -19.46
C ALA A 47 -12.21 70.48 -18.86
N ASN A 48 -11.38 71.24 -19.59
CA ASN A 48 -10.90 72.54 -19.12
C ASN A 48 -12.03 73.56 -18.91
N SER A 49 -13.08 73.48 -19.72
CA SER A 49 -14.15 74.48 -19.74
C SER A 49 -15.42 74.04 -19.03
N ASP A 50 -15.55 72.77 -18.62
CA ASP A 50 -16.80 72.14 -18.20
C ASP A 50 -17.96 72.38 -19.20
N THR A 51 -17.63 72.50 -20.49
CA THR A 51 -18.62 72.73 -21.56
C THR A 51 -18.40 71.77 -22.71
N ALA A 52 -19.49 71.34 -23.36
CA ALA A 52 -19.40 70.42 -24.49
C ALA A 52 -18.65 71.07 -25.66
N VAL A 53 -17.71 70.32 -26.25
CA VAL A 53 -16.90 70.74 -27.40
C VAL A 53 -17.02 69.67 -28.48
N SER A 54 -17.53 70.04 -29.66
CA SER A 54 -17.86 69.11 -30.76
C SER A 54 -18.66 67.88 -30.27
N GLY A 55 -18.25 66.66 -30.63
CA GLY A 55 -18.83 65.40 -30.15
C GLY A 55 -18.53 65.07 -28.68
N CYS A 56 -17.61 65.78 -28.03
CA CYS A 56 -17.31 65.57 -26.61
C CYS A 56 -18.40 66.11 -25.70
N ARG A 57 -18.88 65.26 -24.78
CA ARG A 57 -19.79 65.68 -23.71
C ARG A 57 -19.09 66.68 -22.80
N ALA A 58 -19.85 67.64 -22.26
CA ALA A 58 -19.36 68.56 -21.23
C ALA A 58 -18.79 67.79 -20.03
N GLY A 59 -17.64 68.25 -19.53
CA GLY A 59 -17.11 67.85 -18.24
C GLY A 59 -17.91 68.43 -17.06
N SER A 60 -17.55 67.99 -15.85
CA SER A 60 -17.95 68.66 -14.62
C SER A 60 -16.94 68.43 -13.49
N GLY A 61 -16.22 69.48 -13.10
CA GLY A 61 -15.32 69.45 -11.96
C GLY A 61 -14.05 68.66 -12.24
N ALA A 62 -13.85 67.52 -11.56
CA ALA A 62 -12.67 66.69 -11.75
C ALA A 62 -12.98 65.58 -12.76
N ASP A 63 -12.64 65.76 -14.03
CA ASP A 63 -13.07 64.87 -15.11
C ASP A 63 -12.17 63.64 -15.30
N VAL A 64 -12.69 62.64 -16.02
CA VAL A 64 -11.90 61.51 -16.52
C VAL A 64 -11.98 61.48 -18.05
N ILE A 65 -10.86 61.72 -18.72
CA ILE A 65 -10.69 61.51 -20.16
C ILE A 65 -10.24 60.07 -20.39
N VAL A 66 -11.04 59.29 -21.10
CA VAL A 66 -10.72 57.91 -21.48
C VAL A 66 -10.26 57.88 -22.93
N ILE A 67 -9.04 57.40 -23.15
CA ILE A 67 -8.40 57.29 -24.46
C ILE A 67 -8.36 55.80 -24.84
N PRO A 68 -9.12 55.36 -25.86
CA PRO A 68 -9.04 54.00 -26.38
C PRO A 68 -7.66 53.63 -26.94
N PRO A 69 -7.40 52.34 -27.22
CA PRO A 69 -6.21 51.92 -27.95
C PRO A 69 -6.07 52.65 -29.29
N GLY A 70 -4.88 53.18 -29.58
CA GLY A 70 -4.66 53.98 -30.79
C GLY A 70 -3.36 54.78 -30.77
N HIS A 71 -3.07 55.40 -31.92
CA HIS A 71 -1.98 56.35 -32.08
C HIS A 71 -2.57 57.74 -32.34
N TYR A 72 -2.38 58.64 -31.37
CA TYR A 72 -2.89 60.00 -31.38
C TYR A 72 -1.73 60.94 -31.67
N GLU A 73 -1.66 61.47 -32.89
CA GLU A 73 -0.59 62.38 -33.30
C GLU A 73 -1.08 63.84 -33.28
N LEU A 74 -0.46 64.67 -32.45
CA LEU A 74 -0.79 66.08 -32.31
C LEU A 74 -0.20 66.88 -33.47
N THR A 75 -1.04 67.32 -34.40
CA THR A 75 -0.65 67.97 -35.67
C THR A 75 -1.23 69.36 -35.86
N LEU A 76 -2.22 69.76 -35.07
CA LEU A 76 -2.91 71.04 -35.20
C LEU A 76 -2.05 72.19 -34.68
N GLY A 77 -2.13 73.36 -35.32
CA GLY A 77 -1.37 74.57 -34.93
C GLY A 77 0.08 74.61 -35.39
N SER A 78 0.87 75.53 -34.82
CA SER A 78 2.32 75.64 -35.01
C SER A 78 3.07 75.25 -33.74
N SER A 79 4.39 75.03 -33.84
CA SER A 79 5.28 74.73 -32.70
C SER A 79 5.50 75.91 -31.73
N THR A 80 4.55 76.86 -31.69
CA THR A 80 4.56 78.00 -30.78
C THR A 80 3.47 77.75 -29.75
N ASP A 81 3.90 77.48 -28.53
CA ASP A 81 3.08 77.41 -27.32
C ASP A 81 1.99 78.50 -27.32
N ASP A 82 0.73 78.07 -27.23
CA ASP A 82 -0.45 78.94 -27.28
C ASP A 82 -1.25 79.01 -25.98
N ASP A 83 -0.86 78.27 -24.92
CA ASP A 83 -1.48 78.19 -23.59
C ASP A 83 -3.03 78.06 -23.60
N THR A 84 -3.64 77.71 -24.74
CA THR A 84 -5.11 77.76 -24.96
C THR A 84 -5.68 76.46 -25.49
N ASN A 85 -4.85 75.42 -25.61
CA ASN A 85 -5.16 74.13 -26.20
C ASN A 85 -5.65 74.27 -27.66
N ALA A 86 -5.29 75.36 -28.33
CA ALA A 86 -5.75 75.69 -29.68
C ALA A 86 -4.87 75.08 -30.78
N GLY A 87 -3.73 74.51 -30.42
CA GLY A 87 -2.75 73.88 -31.30
C GLY A 87 -1.49 73.51 -30.52
N GLY A 88 -0.55 72.82 -31.17
CA GLY A 88 0.68 72.36 -30.51
C GLY A 88 0.43 71.20 -29.55
N ASP A 89 0.89 71.38 -28.31
CA ASP A 89 0.61 70.52 -27.16
C ASP A 89 -0.86 70.55 -26.73
N LEU A 90 -1.17 69.69 -25.75
CA LEU A 90 -2.45 69.68 -25.06
C LEU A 90 -2.34 70.46 -23.75
N ASP A 91 -2.91 71.67 -23.71
CA ASP A 91 -2.92 72.50 -22.51
C ASP A 91 -4.03 72.07 -21.56
N VAL A 92 -3.66 71.69 -20.34
CA VAL A 92 -4.55 71.23 -19.29
C VAL A 92 -4.62 72.28 -18.18
N SER A 93 -5.81 72.82 -17.96
CA SER A 93 -6.06 73.89 -16.98
C SER A 93 -7.09 73.51 -15.90
N GLY A 94 -7.83 72.42 -16.07
CA GLY A 94 -8.78 71.87 -15.10
C GLY A 94 -8.27 70.63 -14.36
N ASP A 95 -8.94 70.27 -13.27
CA ASP A 95 -8.72 69.00 -12.57
C ASP A 95 -9.14 67.84 -13.49
N VAL A 96 -8.21 66.97 -13.87
CA VAL A 96 -8.51 65.90 -14.84
C VAL A 96 -7.65 64.66 -14.64
N GLU A 97 -8.24 63.51 -14.89
CA GLU A 97 -7.57 62.23 -15.07
C GLU A 97 -7.59 61.83 -16.54
N ILE A 98 -6.42 61.78 -17.16
CA ILE A 98 -6.22 61.33 -18.54
C ILE A 98 -5.77 59.86 -18.49
N ARG A 99 -6.65 58.96 -18.94
CA ARG A 99 -6.52 57.51 -18.80
C ARG A 99 -6.47 56.85 -20.17
N GLY A 100 -5.31 56.34 -20.56
CA GLY A 100 -5.17 55.42 -21.69
C GLY A 100 -5.64 54.01 -21.37
N ALA A 101 -5.85 53.20 -22.41
CA ALA A 101 -6.19 51.78 -22.30
C ALA A 101 -5.01 50.90 -21.84
N GLY A 102 -3.79 51.45 -21.83
CA GLY A 102 -2.53 50.75 -21.54
C GLY A 102 -1.39 51.38 -22.34
N ALA A 103 -0.20 51.52 -21.73
CA ALA A 103 0.91 52.20 -22.40
C ALA A 103 1.42 51.41 -23.62
N ASP A 104 1.23 50.10 -23.65
CA ASP A 104 1.53 49.23 -24.78
C ASP A 104 0.64 49.45 -26.01
N VAL A 105 -0.58 49.96 -25.80
CA VAL A 105 -1.60 50.10 -26.86
C VAL A 105 -2.09 51.52 -27.11
N THR A 106 -1.74 52.48 -26.25
CA THR A 106 -2.20 53.88 -26.34
C THR A 106 -1.01 54.82 -26.45
N THR A 107 -0.75 55.36 -27.63
CA THR A 107 0.36 56.28 -27.88
C THR A 107 -0.15 57.68 -28.15
N VAL A 108 0.36 58.67 -27.41
CA VAL A 108 0.19 60.10 -27.73
C VAL A 108 1.54 60.66 -28.15
N ARG A 109 1.60 61.19 -29.36
CA ARG A 109 2.83 61.68 -29.98
C ARG A 109 2.67 63.15 -30.34
N LEU A 110 3.62 63.97 -29.93
CA LEU A 110 3.74 65.32 -30.47
C LEU A 110 4.20 65.24 -31.93
N GLY A 111 3.39 65.73 -32.87
CA GLY A 111 3.74 65.80 -34.30
C GLY A 111 4.67 66.97 -34.63
N HIS A 112 4.75 67.97 -33.76
CA HIS A 112 5.53 69.20 -33.97
C HIS A 112 7.01 69.09 -33.59
N ALA A 113 7.88 69.84 -34.28
CA ALA A 113 9.33 69.74 -34.11
C ALA A 113 9.83 70.13 -32.71
N GLN A 114 9.04 70.89 -31.96
CA GLN A 114 9.29 71.41 -30.60
C GLN A 114 7.93 71.52 -29.88
N GLY A 115 7.94 71.39 -28.55
CA GLY A 115 6.77 71.54 -27.69
C GLY A 115 6.65 70.41 -26.66
N ASN A 116 5.56 70.39 -25.91
CA ASN A 116 5.26 69.29 -25.00
C ASN A 116 4.27 68.29 -25.62
N VAL A 117 3.93 67.20 -24.94
CA VAL A 117 2.71 66.45 -25.29
C VAL A 117 1.54 67.01 -24.48
N PHE A 118 1.73 67.11 -23.17
CA PHE A 118 0.80 67.74 -22.23
C PHE A 118 1.49 68.89 -21.50
N GLU A 119 0.77 70.00 -21.34
CA GLU A 119 1.23 71.16 -20.56
C GLU A 119 0.16 71.54 -19.52
N VAL A 120 0.54 71.52 -18.24
CA VAL A 120 -0.34 71.89 -17.13
C VAL A 120 -0.11 73.36 -16.77
N THR A 121 -1.04 74.22 -17.18
CA THR A 121 -0.88 75.69 -17.14
C THR A 121 -1.51 76.34 -15.90
N ALA A 122 -2.37 75.63 -15.18
CA ALA A 122 -3.16 76.20 -14.08
C ALA A 122 -2.98 75.45 -12.73
N ALA A 123 -3.63 75.95 -11.69
CA ALA A 123 -3.67 75.33 -10.37
C ALA A 123 -4.61 74.10 -10.37
N ALA A 124 -4.20 73.04 -11.05
CA ALA A 124 -5.01 71.84 -11.27
C ALA A 124 -4.35 70.57 -10.71
N ARG A 125 -5.17 69.58 -10.36
CA ARG A 125 -4.75 68.21 -10.10
C ARG A 125 -4.90 67.39 -11.38
N VAL A 126 -3.78 67.04 -11.98
CA VAL A 126 -3.72 66.28 -13.24
C VAL A 126 -3.13 64.91 -12.99
N VAL A 127 -3.86 63.86 -13.38
CA VAL A 127 -3.39 62.48 -13.37
C VAL A 127 -3.27 62.00 -14.81
N ILE A 128 -2.09 61.54 -15.22
CA ILE A 128 -1.85 60.96 -16.54
C ILE A 128 -1.44 59.51 -16.34
N ARG A 129 -2.17 58.57 -16.97
CA ARG A 129 -1.82 57.17 -16.85
C ARG A 129 -2.11 56.27 -18.03
N GLY A 130 -1.35 55.19 -18.14
CA GLY A 130 -1.56 54.14 -19.13
C GLY A 130 -1.30 54.62 -20.56
N LEU A 131 -0.33 55.53 -20.75
CA LEU A 131 0.01 56.11 -22.06
C LEU A 131 1.47 55.90 -22.39
N THR A 132 1.76 55.64 -23.66
CA THR A 132 3.07 55.92 -24.24
C THR A 132 3.11 57.37 -24.73
N LEU A 133 4.06 58.16 -24.23
CA LEU A 133 4.28 59.55 -24.63
C LEU A 133 5.58 59.66 -25.42
N THR A 134 5.52 60.28 -26.61
CA THR A 134 6.68 60.41 -27.49
C THR A 134 6.61 61.65 -28.39
N GLY A 135 7.62 61.85 -29.23
CA GLY A 135 7.70 62.97 -30.17
C GLY A 135 8.25 64.27 -29.58
N MET A 136 8.65 64.26 -28.30
CA MET A 136 9.32 65.38 -27.63
C MET A 136 10.72 65.54 -28.19
N GLY A 137 11.06 66.74 -28.67
CA GLY A 137 12.41 67.05 -29.12
C GLY A 137 12.53 68.47 -29.64
N GLY A 138 13.69 68.83 -30.17
CA GLY A 138 13.90 70.09 -30.89
C GLY A 138 14.57 71.23 -30.13
N LEU A 139 14.78 71.14 -28.81
CA LEU A 139 15.52 72.14 -28.03
C LEU A 139 16.72 71.51 -27.31
N ALA A 140 17.93 71.96 -27.66
CA ALA A 140 19.21 71.43 -27.15
C ALA A 140 19.41 71.52 -25.62
N ASN A 141 18.49 72.13 -24.88
CA ASN A 141 18.55 72.35 -23.44
C ASN A 141 17.35 71.74 -22.67
N GLY A 142 16.56 70.85 -23.28
CA GLY A 142 15.51 70.12 -22.55
C GLY A 142 14.22 70.91 -22.31
N GLY A 143 13.96 71.95 -23.12
CA GLY A 143 12.74 72.77 -23.06
C GLY A 143 11.49 72.14 -23.68
N SER A 144 11.55 70.90 -24.15
CA SER A 144 10.42 70.14 -24.70
C SER A 144 10.25 68.87 -23.89
N SER A 145 9.07 68.64 -23.32
CA SER A 145 8.82 67.55 -22.37
C SER A 145 7.61 66.70 -22.74
N ALA A 146 7.52 65.46 -22.23
CA ALA A 146 6.30 64.67 -22.43
C ALA A 146 5.17 65.34 -21.66
N VAL A 147 5.47 65.70 -20.43
CA VAL A 147 4.55 66.41 -19.56
C VAL A 147 5.28 67.62 -18.97
N SER A 148 4.74 68.80 -19.19
CA SER A 148 5.15 70.05 -18.54
C SER A 148 4.12 70.43 -17.49
N SER A 149 4.57 70.95 -16.35
CA SER A 149 3.73 71.70 -15.42
C SER A 149 4.43 73.01 -15.12
N THR A 150 3.72 74.12 -15.27
CA THR A 150 4.26 75.49 -15.10
C THR A 150 3.65 76.25 -13.91
N SER A 151 2.64 75.66 -13.26
CA SER A 151 1.95 76.25 -12.11
C SER A 151 2.45 75.72 -10.76
N LEU A 152 2.94 76.62 -9.90
CA LEU A 152 3.38 76.33 -8.52
C LEU A 152 2.30 75.73 -7.60
N MET A 153 1.04 75.76 -8.01
CA MET A 153 -0.10 75.22 -7.25
C MET A 153 -0.61 73.91 -7.84
N ALA A 154 -0.09 73.46 -8.98
CA ALA A 154 -0.50 72.22 -9.63
C ALA A 154 -0.07 70.98 -8.83
N GLN A 155 -0.84 69.92 -8.97
CA GLN A 155 -0.51 68.58 -8.49
C GLN A 155 -0.46 67.63 -9.69
N LEU A 156 0.74 67.18 -10.04
CA LEU A 156 0.92 66.29 -11.18
C LEU A 156 1.15 64.84 -10.71
N VAL A 157 0.39 63.89 -11.25
CA VAL A 157 0.60 62.46 -11.06
C VAL A 157 0.78 61.81 -12.42
N VAL A 158 1.90 61.12 -12.62
CA VAL A 158 2.15 60.29 -13.82
C VAL A 158 2.32 58.85 -13.35
N GLU A 159 1.43 57.96 -13.78
CA GLU A 159 1.49 56.55 -13.37
C GLU A 159 1.30 55.59 -14.54
N ASP A 160 1.97 54.43 -14.53
CA ASP A 160 1.79 53.40 -15.56
C ASP A 160 2.03 53.90 -17.00
N CYS A 161 2.93 54.87 -17.17
CA CYS A 161 3.23 55.50 -18.46
C CYS A 161 4.59 55.06 -19.01
N SER A 162 4.74 55.10 -20.33
CA SER A 162 6.00 54.88 -21.04
C SER A 162 6.43 56.16 -21.75
N ILE A 163 7.45 56.84 -21.24
CA ILE A 163 7.98 58.07 -21.81
C ILE A 163 9.23 57.72 -22.61
N VAL A 164 9.10 57.72 -23.93
CA VAL A 164 10.09 57.15 -24.84
C VAL A 164 10.53 58.14 -25.90
N ARG A 165 11.81 58.12 -26.25
CA ARG A 165 12.32 58.99 -27.31
C ARG A 165 11.84 58.58 -28.68
N ASP A 166 11.47 59.60 -29.43
CA ASP A 166 11.34 59.50 -30.87
C ASP A 166 12.72 59.51 -31.53
N PRO A 167 13.13 58.43 -32.22
CA PRO A 167 14.45 58.37 -32.84
C PRO A 167 14.67 59.45 -33.91
N THR A 168 13.61 60.01 -34.47
CA THR A 168 13.65 61.04 -35.51
C THR A 168 13.91 62.45 -34.97
N ARG A 169 13.88 62.65 -33.63
CA ARG A 169 14.03 63.96 -33.00
C ARG A 169 15.29 64.09 -32.15
N THR A 170 15.71 65.34 -31.92
CA THR A 170 16.76 65.64 -30.94
C THR A 170 16.22 65.46 -29.52
N ASP A 171 17.13 65.42 -28.55
CA ASP A 171 16.80 65.13 -27.16
C ASP A 171 15.81 66.15 -26.55
N GLY A 172 14.72 65.66 -25.95
CA GLY A 172 13.81 66.41 -25.07
C GLY A 172 14.05 66.12 -23.59
N SER A 173 13.04 66.30 -22.75
CA SER A 173 13.00 65.84 -21.36
C SER A 173 11.77 64.95 -21.16
N GLY A 174 11.75 64.07 -20.15
CA GLY A 174 10.55 63.29 -19.88
C GLY A 174 9.45 64.14 -19.23
N ILE A 175 9.74 64.70 -18.05
CA ILE A 175 8.81 65.57 -17.32
C ILE A 175 9.51 66.86 -16.92
N PHE A 176 8.90 68.01 -17.18
CA PHE A 176 9.25 69.28 -16.56
C PHE A 176 8.28 69.58 -15.42
N ALA A 177 8.78 69.57 -14.18
CA ALA A 177 7.99 69.68 -12.96
C ALA A 177 8.24 71.03 -12.27
N HIS A 178 7.37 72.00 -12.56
CA HIS A 178 7.21 73.25 -11.80
C HIS A 178 5.81 73.23 -11.15
N ALA A 179 5.69 72.48 -10.05
CA ALA A 179 4.41 72.14 -9.42
C ALA A 179 4.49 72.25 -7.89
N ALA A 180 3.34 72.22 -7.19
CA ALA A 180 3.32 72.05 -5.73
C ALA A 180 3.80 70.64 -5.34
N SER A 181 3.38 69.63 -6.11
CA SER A 181 3.82 68.24 -5.95
C SER A 181 3.81 67.51 -7.29
N THR A 182 4.79 66.64 -7.50
CA THR A 182 4.84 65.71 -8.63
C THR A 182 5.05 64.30 -8.11
N THR A 183 4.20 63.37 -8.54
CA THR A 183 4.28 61.93 -8.19
C THR A 183 4.43 61.11 -9.45
N VAL A 184 5.44 60.24 -9.49
CA VAL A 184 5.72 59.35 -10.62
C VAL A 184 5.73 57.91 -10.10
N ARG A 185 4.91 57.04 -10.69
CA ARG A 185 4.79 55.64 -10.25
C ARG A 185 4.79 54.70 -11.44
N ARG A 186 5.48 53.57 -11.35
CA ARG A 186 5.38 52.50 -12.36
C ARG A 186 5.59 52.99 -13.80
N THR A 187 6.45 53.99 -13.97
CA THR A 187 6.64 54.71 -15.22
C THR A 187 8.03 54.43 -15.78
N LEU A 188 8.09 54.13 -17.07
CA LEU A 188 9.33 53.96 -17.81
C LEU A 188 9.75 55.29 -18.44
N PHE A 189 11.02 55.62 -18.29
CA PHE A 189 11.72 56.67 -19.03
C PHE A 189 12.82 56.00 -19.87
N ASP A 190 12.56 55.72 -21.15
CA ASP A 190 13.56 55.13 -22.05
C ASP A 190 14.08 56.17 -23.04
N ARG A 191 15.33 56.58 -22.82
CA ARG A 191 16.04 57.59 -23.62
C ARG A 191 15.28 58.90 -23.83
N PRO A 192 14.42 59.41 -22.91
CA PRO A 192 13.51 60.53 -23.19
C PRO A 192 14.20 61.81 -23.68
N GLY A 193 15.51 61.91 -23.48
CA GLY A 193 16.39 62.90 -24.07
C GLY A 193 17.48 63.24 -23.07
N ILE A 194 17.51 64.48 -22.60
CA ILE A 194 18.48 65.00 -21.63
C ILE A 194 18.18 64.43 -20.25
N TYR A 195 16.99 64.69 -19.69
CA TYR A 195 16.60 64.25 -18.36
C TYR A 195 15.34 63.40 -18.41
N GLY A 196 15.21 62.42 -17.51
CA GLY A 196 13.91 61.79 -17.26
C GLY A 196 12.95 62.77 -16.60
N ILE A 197 13.38 63.42 -15.53
CA ILE A 197 12.61 64.46 -14.85
C ILE A 197 13.49 65.69 -14.61
N TRP A 198 13.04 66.85 -15.05
CA TRP A 198 13.55 68.14 -14.64
C TRP A 198 12.60 68.75 -13.62
N TRP A 199 13.02 68.77 -12.36
CA TRP A 199 12.23 69.25 -11.23
C TRP A 199 12.74 70.58 -10.69
N THR A 200 11.84 71.56 -10.48
CA THR A 200 12.26 72.92 -10.12
C THR A 200 11.62 73.47 -8.85
N GLN A 201 10.45 72.96 -8.46
CA GLN A 201 9.65 73.46 -7.33
C GLN A 201 8.82 72.35 -6.70
N GLY A 202 8.37 72.57 -5.46
CA GLY A 202 7.48 71.64 -4.75
C GLY A 202 8.16 70.35 -4.29
N SER A 203 7.36 69.32 -4.03
CA SER A 203 7.86 67.97 -3.70
C SER A 203 7.86 67.05 -4.91
N LEU A 204 8.82 66.13 -4.96
CA LEU A 204 8.87 65.04 -5.94
C LEU A 204 8.79 63.69 -5.23
N SER A 205 7.95 62.78 -5.71
CA SER A 205 7.93 61.39 -5.26
C SER A 205 8.03 60.47 -6.47
N VAL A 206 9.01 59.56 -6.46
CA VAL A 206 9.24 58.59 -7.53
C VAL A 206 9.24 57.19 -6.93
N GLN A 207 8.33 56.34 -7.39
CA GLN A 207 8.14 55.01 -6.82
C GLN A 207 8.10 53.94 -7.91
N SER A 208 8.80 52.83 -7.72
CA SER A 208 8.71 51.66 -8.63
C SER A 208 8.83 52.03 -10.11
N SER A 209 9.76 52.93 -10.47
CA SER A 209 9.88 53.46 -11.84
C SER A 209 11.26 53.16 -12.43
N THR A 210 11.35 53.06 -13.75
CA THR A 210 12.61 52.78 -14.46
C THR A 210 13.07 53.96 -15.30
N PHE A 211 14.35 54.33 -15.13
CA PHE A 211 15.04 55.34 -15.92
C PHE A 211 16.19 54.68 -16.67
N ALA A 212 16.09 54.63 -17.98
CA ALA A 212 17.02 53.94 -18.85
C ALA A 212 17.63 54.88 -19.88
N SER A 213 18.97 54.86 -20.00
CA SER A 213 19.68 55.45 -21.14
C SER A 213 19.38 56.95 -21.39
N THR A 214 19.12 57.75 -20.36
CA THR A 214 19.04 59.20 -20.55
C THR A 214 20.40 59.77 -20.95
N THR A 215 20.42 60.87 -21.71
CA THR A 215 21.67 61.50 -22.19
C THR A 215 22.42 62.19 -21.05
N HIS A 216 21.69 62.69 -20.02
CA HIS A 216 22.24 63.19 -18.76
C HIS A 216 21.73 62.33 -17.58
N GLY A 217 21.19 62.92 -16.52
CA GLY A 217 20.71 62.21 -15.34
C GLY A 217 19.30 61.63 -15.54
N GLY A 218 18.91 60.69 -14.68
CA GLY A 218 17.51 60.26 -14.57
C GLY A 218 16.63 61.40 -14.08
N ILE A 219 17.06 62.09 -13.02
CA ILE A 219 16.39 63.26 -12.47
C ILE A 219 17.40 64.42 -12.37
N TRP A 220 16.93 65.64 -12.58
CA TRP A 220 17.71 66.86 -12.48
C TRP A 220 16.92 67.92 -11.75
N THR A 221 17.58 68.76 -10.95
CA THR A 221 16.92 69.91 -10.36
C THR A 221 17.68 71.22 -10.51
N SER A 222 16.93 72.26 -10.88
CA SER A 222 17.40 73.65 -10.86
C SER A 222 16.80 74.45 -9.69
N ALA A 223 16.24 73.77 -8.70
CA ALA A 223 15.61 74.43 -7.56
C ALA A 223 16.64 75.23 -6.74
N ASN A 224 16.32 76.51 -6.52
CA ASN A 224 17.09 77.41 -5.66
C ASN A 224 16.44 77.65 -4.29
N SER A 225 15.34 76.95 -4.01
CA SER A 225 14.54 76.97 -2.77
C SER A 225 14.66 75.64 -2.03
N THR A 226 14.10 75.57 -0.81
CA THR A 226 13.98 74.30 -0.08
C THR A 226 12.95 73.42 -0.76
N VAL A 227 13.43 72.38 -1.43
CA VAL A 227 12.61 71.38 -2.11
C VAL A 227 13.01 69.98 -1.64
N SER A 228 12.08 69.03 -1.70
CA SER A 228 12.34 67.66 -1.24
C SER A 228 11.88 66.60 -2.23
N ALA A 229 12.70 65.58 -2.44
CA ALA A 229 12.35 64.42 -3.25
C ALA A 229 12.42 63.12 -2.43
N SER A 230 11.46 62.21 -2.66
CA SER A 230 11.51 60.81 -2.24
C SER A 230 11.67 59.92 -3.47
N ILE A 231 12.63 59.00 -3.41
CA ILE A 231 12.89 58.06 -4.51
C ILE A 231 12.97 56.66 -3.92
N ASP A 232 11.98 55.86 -4.24
CA ASP A 232 11.70 54.60 -3.57
C ASP A 232 11.61 53.48 -4.59
N HIS A 233 12.35 52.39 -4.34
CA HIS A 233 12.31 51.17 -5.15
C HIS A 233 12.34 51.44 -6.65
N SER A 234 13.27 52.25 -7.14
CA SER A 234 13.33 52.64 -8.54
C SER A 234 14.67 52.24 -9.17
N THR A 235 14.68 52.02 -10.48
CA THR A 235 15.85 51.48 -11.21
C THR A 235 16.38 52.51 -12.19
N PHE A 236 17.67 52.84 -12.07
CA PHE A 236 18.38 53.79 -12.92
C PHE A 236 19.54 53.06 -13.62
N VAL A 237 19.46 52.89 -14.94
CA VAL A 237 20.43 52.09 -15.72
C VAL A 237 20.91 52.83 -16.96
N ASP A 238 22.21 52.79 -17.20
CA ASP A 238 22.88 53.36 -18.39
C ASP A 238 22.59 54.85 -18.65
N ASN A 239 22.18 55.59 -17.63
CA ASN A 239 21.98 57.03 -17.74
C ASN A 239 23.34 57.73 -17.84
N GLY A 240 23.38 58.80 -18.62
CA GLY A 240 24.57 59.62 -18.81
C GLY A 240 24.96 60.41 -17.55
N ARG A 241 25.40 61.66 -17.75
CA ARG A 241 25.93 62.52 -16.69
C ARG A 241 24.98 62.66 -15.49
N GLY A 242 25.32 62.07 -14.34
CA GLY A 242 24.64 62.30 -13.06
C GLY A 242 23.34 61.52 -12.89
N ALA A 243 23.43 60.19 -12.88
CA ALA A 243 22.31 59.24 -12.87
C ALA A 243 21.09 59.59 -12.00
N LEU A 244 21.26 60.25 -10.85
CA LEU A 244 20.16 60.49 -9.92
C LEU A 244 19.67 61.94 -9.81
N VAL A 245 20.38 62.87 -9.16
CA VAL A 245 19.96 64.27 -9.03
C VAL A 245 21.17 65.19 -8.99
N GLU A 246 21.20 66.23 -9.84
CA GLU A 246 22.11 67.38 -9.72
C GLU A 246 21.30 68.57 -9.18
N ALA A 247 21.84 69.31 -8.21
CA ALA A 247 21.16 70.46 -7.61
C ALA A 247 22.12 71.65 -7.39
N PRO A 248 21.68 72.89 -7.64
CA PRO A 248 22.52 74.07 -7.47
C PRO A 248 22.65 74.54 -6.02
N THR A 249 21.85 74.03 -5.07
CA THR A 249 21.78 74.52 -3.69
C THR A 249 21.68 73.41 -2.64
N SER A 250 22.10 73.70 -1.40
CA SER A 250 21.99 72.80 -0.25
C SER A 250 20.65 72.79 0.46
N ALA A 251 19.72 73.59 -0.02
CA ALA A 251 18.34 73.58 0.43
C ALA A 251 17.55 72.38 -0.12
N CYS A 252 18.02 71.74 -1.19
CA CYS A 252 17.42 70.53 -1.76
C CYS A 252 17.77 69.29 -0.92
N VAL A 253 16.75 68.56 -0.46
CA VAL A 253 16.91 67.28 0.26
C VAL A 253 16.35 66.14 -0.59
N VAL A 254 17.18 65.15 -0.90
CA VAL A 254 16.75 63.97 -1.66
C VAL A 254 16.91 62.75 -0.76
N THR A 255 15.80 62.08 -0.46
CA THR A 255 15.77 60.83 0.31
C THR A 255 15.60 59.66 -0.65
N ILE A 256 16.47 58.66 -0.52
CA ILE A 256 16.55 57.52 -1.44
C ILE A 256 16.49 56.23 -0.65
N GLY A 257 15.56 55.34 -0.99
CA GLY A 257 15.42 54.04 -0.37
C GLY A 257 15.33 52.94 -1.42
N SER A 258 16.05 51.85 -1.18
CA SER A 258 15.81 50.58 -1.87
C SER A 258 15.91 50.63 -3.40
N CYS A 259 16.74 51.53 -3.96
CA CYS A 259 16.88 51.74 -5.40
C CYS A 259 18.04 50.94 -6.02
N VAL A 260 18.03 50.80 -7.35
CA VAL A 260 19.12 50.16 -8.12
C VAL A 260 19.75 51.16 -9.09
N PHE A 261 21.08 51.18 -9.14
CA PHE A 261 21.88 52.04 -10.01
C PHE A 261 22.93 51.21 -10.75
N GLY A 262 22.77 51.04 -12.07
CA GLY A 262 23.67 50.24 -12.92
C GLY A 262 24.20 51.01 -14.13
N GLY A 263 25.44 50.76 -14.55
CA GLY A 263 25.98 51.21 -15.84
C GLY A 263 26.06 52.72 -16.12
N SER A 264 25.60 53.56 -15.20
CA SER A 264 25.49 55.01 -15.39
C SER A 264 26.80 55.72 -14.98
N GLN A 265 27.33 56.66 -15.79
CA GLN A 265 28.62 57.33 -15.51
C GLN A 265 28.63 58.85 -15.74
N PRO A 266 29.17 59.65 -14.79
CA PRO A 266 29.29 59.36 -13.37
C PRO A 266 27.89 59.30 -12.71
N THR A 267 27.66 58.38 -11.77
CA THR A 267 26.34 58.24 -11.11
C THR A 267 25.90 59.50 -10.35
N PHE A 268 26.85 60.31 -9.89
CA PHE A 268 26.62 61.53 -9.15
C PHE A 268 27.57 62.64 -9.59
N PHE A 269 27.05 63.85 -9.75
CA PHE A 269 27.84 65.03 -9.45
C PHE A 269 27.74 65.27 -7.95
N THR A 270 28.85 65.14 -7.23
CA THR A 270 29.01 65.79 -5.94
C THR A 270 29.12 67.30 -6.17
N THR A 271 28.06 67.94 -6.65
CA THR A 271 27.90 69.36 -6.35
C THR A 271 27.71 69.42 -4.84
N THR A 272 28.56 70.18 -4.14
CA THR A 272 28.64 70.35 -2.68
C THR A 272 27.39 70.95 -2.04
N TRP A 273 26.25 70.86 -2.72
CA TRP A 273 25.05 71.61 -2.48
C TRP A 273 23.94 70.66 -2.02
N ALA A 274 23.26 69.85 -2.85
CA ALA A 274 22.15 68.98 -2.37
C ALA A 274 22.52 68.04 -1.21
N ARG A 275 21.58 67.90 -0.25
CA ARG A 275 21.69 66.96 0.88
C ARG A 275 21.01 65.64 0.53
N PHE A 276 21.83 64.61 0.31
CA PHE A 276 21.36 63.25 0.10
C PHE A 276 21.19 62.50 1.43
N VAL A 277 20.08 61.80 1.56
CA VAL A 277 19.76 60.95 2.72
C VAL A 277 19.44 59.56 2.19
N SER A 278 20.31 58.59 2.44
CA SER A 278 20.00 57.19 2.18
C SER A 278 19.18 56.62 3.33
N SER A 279 18.10 55.93 3.01
CA SER A 279 17.34 55.09 3.94
C SER A 279 17.81 53.63 3.95
N GLY A 280 18.86 53.29 3.18
CA GLY A 280 19.37 51.92 3.02
C GLY A 280 18.72 51.17 1.85
N GLY A 281 19.16 49.93 1.63
CA GLY A 281 18.60 49.03 0.62
C GLY A 281 19.04 49.33 -0.81
N ASN A 282 19.95 50.29 -1.05
CA ASN A 282 20.33 50.65 -2.41
C ASN A 282 21.44 49.73 -2.97
N VAL A 283 21.32 49.30 -4.22
CA VAL A 283 22.38 48.55 -4.94
C VAL A 283 23.00 49.44 -6.00
N VAL A 284 24.30 49.68 -5.90
CA VAL A 284 24.98 50.74 -6.67
C VAL A 284 26.25 50.18 -7.29
N TRP A 285 26.33 50.13 -8.62
CA TRP A 285 27.50 49.58 -9.31
C TRP A 285 28.72 50.52 -9.32
N ASP A 286 28.54 51.83 -9.22
CA ASP A 286 29.63 52.80 -9.35
C ASP A 286 30.50 52.93 -8.07
N THR A 287 31.77 53.30 -8.27
CA THR A 287 32.85 53.38 -7.26
C THR A 287 32.99 54.75 -6.57
N ASN A 288 32.23 55.78 -6.99
CA ASN A 288 32.48 57.17 -6.58
C ASN A 288 31.45 57.79 -5.62
N ALA A 289 30.44 57.06 -5.17
CA ALA A 289 29.39 57.62 -4.32
C ALA A 289 29.52 57.18 -2.84
N VAL A 290 29.33 58.15 -1.93
CA VAL A 290 29.31 57.92 -0.47
C VAL A 290 27.88 57.57 -0.08
N TRP A 291 27.65 56.29 0.25
CA TRP A 291 26.34 55.76 0.62
C TRP A 291 26.23 55.53 2.13
N GLY A 292 24.99 55.38 2.59
CA GLY A 292 24.69 55.15 3.99
C GLY A 292 25.01 53.72 4.43
N SER A 293 24.90 53.48 5.74
CA SER A 293 24.83 52.11 6.26
C SER A 293 23.60 51.40 5.70
N GLY A 294 23.76 50.18 5.19
CA GLY A 294 22.65 49.39 4.62
C GLY A 294 22.55 49.43 3.09
N ASP A 295 23.50 50.08 2.41
CA ASP A 295 23.61 50.08 0.94
C ASP A 295 24.73 49.13 0.46
N LEU A 296 24.66 48.70 -0.80
CA LEU A 296 25.68 47.91 -1.51
C LEU A 296 26.39 48.77 -2.57
N PRO A 297 27.42 49.54 -2.19
CA PRO A 297 28.24 50.30 -3.14
C PRO A 297 29.14 49.38 -3.97
N SER A 298 29.57 49.85 -5.14
CA SER A 298 30.47 49.13 -6.06
C SER A 298 30.03 47.69 -6.39
N THR A 299 28.72 47.46 -6.44
CA THR A 299 28.10 46.15 -6.61
C THR A 299 27.29 46.12 -7.90
N ASP A 300 27.67 45.25 -8.84
CA ASP A 300 26.89 45.01 -10.06
C ASP A 300 25.50 44.47 -9.69
N PRO A 301 24.40 45.15 -10.07
CA PRO A 301 23.05 44.67 -9.77
C PRO A 301 22.64 43.44 -10.59
N GLN A 302 23.42 43.00 -11.59
CA GLN A 302 23.16 41.81 -12.40
C GLN A 302 21.73 41.78 -12.98
N LEU A 303 21.33 42.91 -13.58
CA LEU A 303 20.05 43.04 -14.25
C LEU A 303 20.11 42.41 -15.65
N GLY A 304 18.98 41.87 -16.11
CA GLY A 304 18.77 41.55 -17.53
C GLY A 304 18.62 42.82 -18.39
N PRO A 305 18.40 42.70 -19.71
CA PRO A 305 18.14 43.86 -20.58
C PRO A 305 16.79 44.53 -20.26
N LEU A 306 16.62 45.77 -20.72
CA LEU A 306 15.31 46.42 -20.75
C LEU A 306 14.41 45.63 -21.71
N ALA A 307 13.33 45.08 -21.20
CA ALA A 307 12.43 44.23 -21.97
C ALA A 307 11.00 44.32 -21.43
N ASP A 308 10.06 43.84 -22.23
CA ASP A 308 8.73 43.53 -21.72
C ASP A 308 8.83 42.30 -20.81
N ASN A 309 8.61 42.53 -19.52
CA ASN A 309 8.65 41.51 -18.47
C ASN A 309 7.28 41.37 -17.79
N GLY A 310 6.22 41.69 -18.53
CA GLY A 310 4.85 41.82 -18.02
C GLY A 310 4.60 43.16 -17.33
N GLY A 311 3.32 43.50 -17.18
CA GLY A 311 2.87 44.77 -16.62
C GLY A 311 2.67 45.88 -17.67
N PRO A 312 2.46 47.13 -17.24
CA PRO A 312 2.09 48.23 -18.15
C PRO A 312 3.29 48.80 -18.93
N THR A 313 4.53 48.59 -18.50
CA THR A 313 5.73 49.20 -19.09
C THR A 313 6.91 48.23 -19.09
N GLN A 314 7.91 48.47 -19.97
CA GLN A 314 9.14 47.67 -19.97
C GLN A 314 9.98 47.93 -18.74
N THR A 315 10.73 46.92 -18.29
CA THR A 315 11.50 46.98 -17.04
C THR A 315 12.84 46.26 -17.16
N PHE A 316 13.73 46.45 -16.17
CA PHE A 316 14.91 45.62 -15.99
C PHE A 316 14.64 44.58 -14.90
N LEU A 317 14.67 43.29 -15.24
CA LEU A 317 14.54 42.22 -14.25
C LEU A 317 15.88 41.95 -13.56
N PRO A 318 15.94 41.90 -12.22
CA PRO A 318 17.05 41.30 -11.49
C PRO A 318 17.27 39.85 -11.95
N GLY A 319 18.51 39.44 -12.28
CA GLY A 319 18.83 38.04 -12.56
C GLY A 319 18.73 37.15 -11.31
N PRO A 320 18.74 35.81 -11.42
CA PRO A 320 18.56 34.90 -10.27
C PRO A 320 19.61 35.05 -9.16
N ALA A 321 20.83 35.46 -9.50
CA ALA A 321 21.92 35.71 -8.55
C ALA A 321 22.04 37.18 -8.14
N SER A 322 21.13 38.03 -8.61
CA SER A 322 21.23 39.47 -8.43
C SER A 322 21.27 39.85 -6.95
N PRO A 323 22.24 40.68 -6.52
CA PRO A 323 22.31 41.17 -5.16
C PRO A 323 21.16 42.13 -4.80
N ALA A 324 20.35 42.55 -5.78
CA ALA A 324 19.14 43.33 -5.51
C ALA A 324 17.98 42.47 -5.00
N ARG A 325 17.94 41.16 -5.30
CA ARG A 325 16.83 40.28 -4.90
C ARG A 325 16.78 40.10 -3.39
N GLY A 326 15.63 40.41 -2.79
CA GLY A 326 15.40 40.26 -1.36
C GLY A 326 16.28 41.12 -0.45
N PHE A 327 16.96 42.12 -1.01
CA PHE A 327 17.94 42.92 -0.27
C PHE A 327 17.31 44.00 0.62
N SER A 328 16.14 44.51 0.23
CA SER A 328 15.51 45.68 0.83
C SER A 328 14.27 45.36 1.65
N ASP A 329 13.83 46.31 2.47
CA ASP A 329 12.46 46.27 2.99
C ASP A 329 11.45 46.65 1.90
N CYS A 330 10.17 46.48 2.21
CA CYS A 330 9.07 46.76 1.30
C CYS A 330 8.40 48.10 1.59
N LEU A 331 9.16 49.05 2.15
CA LEU A 331 8.65 50.34 2.62
C LEU A 331 9.21 51.49 1.80
N ASP A 332 8.42 52.53 1.59
CA ASP A 332 8.94 53.78 1.07
C ASP A 332 9.77 54.48 2.15
N THR A 333 10.47 55.53 1.76
CA THR A 333 11.27 56.37 2.66
C THR A 333 10.42 57.10 3.72
N GLY A 334 9.10 57.11 3.59
CA GLY A 334 8.13 57.56 4.61
C GLY A 334 7.66 56.44 5.55
N GLY A 335 8.03 55.19 5.30
CA GLY A 335 7.64 54.00 6.07
C GLY A 335 6.32 53.36 5.63
N ALA A 336 5.72 53.80 4.52
CA ALA A 336 4.50 53.21 4.00
C ALA A 336 4.81 51.98 3.12
N PRO A 337 4.01 50.89 3.20
CA PRO A 337 4.27 49.69 2.41
C PRO A 337 4.03 49.94 0.91
N LEU A 338 4.99 49.54 0.07
CA LEU A 338 4.77 49.40 -1.36
C LEU A 338 4.13 48.04 -1.63
N THR A 339 2.89 48.05 -2.11
CA THR A 339 2.11 46.82 -2.32
C THR A 339 2.36 46.17 -3.68
N VAL A 340 2.82 46.94 -4.67
CA VAL A 340 3.07 46.47 -6.04
C VAL A 340 4.38 47.04 -6.58
N ASP A 341 4.99 46.33 -7.53
CA ASP A 341 6.14 46.80 -8.30
C ASP A 341 5.71 47.54 -9.58
N GLN A 342 6.66 47.91 -10.44
CA GLN A 342 6.39 48.61 -11.72
C GLN A 342 5.40 47.90 -12.62
N ARG A 343 5.35 46.57 -12.53
CA ARG A 343 4.52 45.73 -13.39
C ARG A 343 3.09 45.62 -12.88
N GLY A 344 2.82 46.18 -11.70
CA GLY A 344 1.60 45.94 -10.94
C GLY A 344 1.63 44.59 -10.20
N VAL A 345 2.75 43.88 -10.18
CA VAL A 345 2.88 42.59 -9.47
C VAL A 345 3.07 42.86 -7.98
N ALA A 346 2.36 42.12 -7.14
CA ALA A 346 2.37 42.31 -5.70
C ALA A 346 3.78 42.09 -5.13
N ARG A 347 4.26 43.04 -4.32
CA ARG A 347 5.51 42.89 -3.55
C ARG A 347 5.28 42.02 -2.30
N PRO A 348 6.29 41.27 -1.82
CA PRO A 348 6.18 40.54 -0.57
C PRO A 348 6.05 41.52 0.62
N ALA A 349 5.73 40.99 1.80
CA ALA A 349 5.64 41.83 3.01
C ALA A 349 7.03 42.21 3.57
N THR A 350 8.05 41.42 3.28
CA THR A 350 9.44 41.59 3.75
C THR A 350 10.40 41.06 2.69
N ALA A 351 11.66 41.51 2.73
CA ALA A 351 12.70 41.10 1.78
C ALA A 351 12.28 41.36 0.33
N CYS A 352 11.98 42.63 0.04
CA CYS A 352 11.71 43.07 -1.32
C CYS A 352 13.01 43.17 -2.12
N ALA A 353 12.89 42.98 -3.43
CA ALA A 353 13.99 43.36 -4.30
C ALA A 353 14.14 44.89 -4.33
N SER A 354 15.39 45.34 -4.29
CA SER A 354 15.72 46.73 -4.58
C SER A 354 15.42 47.03 -6.05
N GLY A 355 15.01 48.26 -6.33
CA GLY A 355 14.68 48.74 -7.66
C GLY A 355 13.21 48.55 -8.03
N ALA A 356 12.90 48.88 -9.29
CA ALA A 356 11.54 49.04 -9.81
C ALA A 356 10.70 47.76 -9.81
N VAL A 357 11.36 46.60 -9.84
CA VAL A 357 10.73 45.30 -10.02
C VAL A 357 11.15 44.35 -8.92
N ASP A 358 10.18 43.61 -8.38
CA ASP A 358 10.43 42.52 -7.47
C ASP A 358 10.36 41.20 -8.21
N ALA A 359 11.50 40.77 -8.73
CA ALA A 359 11.61 39.47 -9.35
C ALA A 359 11.80 38.41 -8.26
N ARG A 360 10.81 37.54 -8.10
CA ARG A 360 10.88 36.43 -7.13
C ARG A 360 10.10 35.23 -7.64
N CYS A 361 10.63 34.06 -7.33
CA CYS A 361 9.92 32.83 -7.56
C CYS A 361 8.69 32.69 -6.63
N GLY A 362 7.58 32.21 -7.17
CA GLY A 362 6.31 32.01 -6.47
C GLY A 362 5.45 33.27 -6.33
N ASN A 363 5.50 34.18 -7.30
CA ASN A 363 4.77 35.46 -7.27
C ASN A 363 3.50 35.50 -8.14
N GLY A 364 3.17 34.41 -8.81
CA GLY A 364 2.07 34.23 -9.76
C GLY A 364 2.49 34.33 -11.23
N PHE A 365 3.74 34.68 -11.54
CA PHE A 365 4.17 35.09 -12.88
C PHE A 365 5.47 34.40 -13.29
N ILE A 366 5.52 33.84 -14.51
CA ILE A 366 6.76 33.33 -15.09
C ILE A 366 7.48 34.48 -15.76
N GLU A 367 8.60 34.92 -15.19
CA GLU A 367 9.33 36.11 -15.63
C GLU A 367 10.84 35.89 -15.80
N GLY A 368 11.43 36.54 -16.80
CA GLY A 368 12.86 36.46 -17.06
C GLY A 368 13.35 35.03 -17.35
N ALA A 369 14.13 34.45 -16.43
CA ALA A 369 14.72 33.12 -16.56
C ALA A 369 13.89 32.00 -15.90
N GLU A 370 12.73 32.35 -15.34
CA GLU A 370 11.84 31.39 -14.70
C GLU A 370 11.18 30.48 -15.74
N VAL A 371 11.00 29.21 -15.38
CA VAL A 371 10.32 28.19 -16.23
C VAL A 371 8.97 27.78 -15.63
N CYS A 372 8.76 28.11 -14.36
CA CYS A 372 7.59 27.82 -13.55
C CYS A 372 7.51 28.87 -12.45
N ASP A 373 6.41 28.90 -11.71
CA ASP A 373 6.24 29.85 -10.62
C ASP A 373 5.68 29.18 -9.36
N GLY A 374 6.59 28.90 -8.41
CA GLY A 374 6.35 28.54 -7.00
C GLY A 374 5.61 27.25 -6.64
N GLU A 375 4.72 26.73 -7.49
CA GLU A 375 3.82 25.63 -7.12
C GLU A 375 4.08 24.32 -7.87
N GLY A 376 3.68 23.21 -7.22
CA GLY A 376 3.78 21.86 -7.74
C GLY A 376 5.24 21.42 -7.90
N CYS A 377 5.67 21.31 -9.16
CA CYS A 377 7.00 20.85 -9.54
C CYS A 377 7.96 21.99 -9.87
N CYS A 378 7.87 23.06 -9.11
CA CYS A 378 8.71 24.24 -9.24
C CYS A 378 9.70 24.34 -8.08
N THR A 379 10.99 24.56 -8.38
CA THR A 379 12.00 24.80 -7.34
C THR A 379 11.89 26.21 -6.78
N ALA A 380 12.55 26.48 -5.64
CA ALA A 380 12.65 27.84 -5.08
C ALA A 380 13.38 28.85 -5.99
N THR A 381 14.06 28.38 -7.04
CA THR A 381 14.70 29.21 -8.07
C THR A 381 13.90 29.22 -9.38
N CYS A 382 12.65 28.77 -9.34
CA CYS A 382 11.73 28.74 -10.47
C CYS A 382 12.22 27.96 -11.70
N ALA A 383 12.90 26.85 -11.41
CA ALA A 383 13.24 25.83 -12.39
C ALA A 383 12.34 24.60 -12.20
N ILE A 384 12.23 23.76 -13.23
CA ILE A 384 11.51 22.49 -13.12
C ILE A 384 12.22 21.59 -12.10
N ALA A 385 11.48 21.15 -11.08
CA ALA A 385 11.97 20.25 -10.06
C ALA A 385 12.36 18.89 -10.64
N SER A 386 13.36 18.26 -10.03
CA SER A 386 13.87 16.96 -10.48
C SER A 386 12.81 15.87 -10.48
N GLY A 387 13.00 14.82 -11.28
CA GLY A 387 12.08 13.68 -11.37
C GLY A 387 11.87 12.89 -10.06
N THR A 388 12.64 13.19 -9.01
CA THR A 388 12.56 12.55 -7.69
C THR A 388 11.99 13.48 -6.61
N THR A 389 11.64 14.72 -6.97
CA THR A 389 11.06 15.67 -6.03
C THR A 389 9.61 15.28 -5.77
N VAL A 390 9.26 14.92 -4.53
CA VAL A 390 7.87 14.66 -4.13
C VAL A 390 7.10 15.98 -4.14
N CYS A 391 6.10 16.10 -5.01
CA CYS A 391 5.26 17.29 -5.14
C CYS A 391 3.93 17.17 -4.40
N ARG A 392 3.48 15.93 -4.14
CA ARG A 392 2.37 15.66 -3.23
C ARG A 392 2.72 14.46 -2.35
N PRO A 393 2.78 14.62 -1.02
CA PRO A 393 3.00 13.50 -0.11
C PRO A 393 1.73 12.64 -0.01
N ALA A 394 1.91 11.34 0.27
CA ALA A 394 0.79 10.44 0.54
C ALA A 394 0.04 10.88 1.82
N ALA A 395 -1.27 11.07 1.70
CA ALA A 395 -2.20 11.43 2.78
C ALA A 395 -2.69 10.22 3.60
N GLY A 396 -2.40 8.99 3.15
CA GLY A 396 -2.80 7.76 3.82
C GLY A 396 -2.01 6.54 3.37
N PRO A 397 -2.19 5.38 4.02
CA PRO A 397 -1.46 4.15 3.71
C PRO A 397 -1.81 3.57 2.32
N CYS A 398 -2.97 3.92 1.76
CA CYS A 398 -3.40 3.55 0.41
C CYS A 398 -3.22 4.65 -0.63
N ASP A 399 -2.60 5.74 -0.23
CA ASP A 399 -2.28 6.85 -1.10
C ASP A 399 -0.81 6.74 -1.58
N ALA A 400 -0.56 7.03 -2.87
CA ALA A 400 0.78 7.04 -3.42
C ALA A 400 1.29 8.48 -3.46
N ALA A 401 2.50 8.74 -2.98
CA ALA A 401 3.09 10.06 -3.15
C ALA A 401 3.48 10.28 -4.63
N GLU A 402 3.20 11.46 -5.17
CA GLU A 402 3.58 11.84 -6.53
C GLU A 402 4.91 12.57 -6.52
N SER A 403 5.77 12.14 -7.43
CA SER A 403 7.01 12.81 -7.73
C SER A 403 6.88 13.54 -9.05
N CYS A 404 7.55 14.67 -9.13
CA CYS A 404 7.70 15.42 -10.37
C CYS A 404 8.26 14.55 -11.48
N THR A 405 7.99 14.92 -12.73
CA THR A 405 8.49 14.16 -13.89
C THR A 405 9.87 14.63 -14.34
N GLY A 406 10.38 15.75 -13.81
CA GLY A 406 11.60 16.40 -14.28
C GLY A 406 11.42 17.26 -15.54
N VAL A 407 10.22 17.25 -16.13
CA VAL A 407 9.90 17.98 -17.37
C VAL A 407 8.56 18.72 -17.33
N SER A 408 7.76 18.54 -16.27
CA SER A 408 6.46 19.18 -16.06
C SER A 408 6.49 20.01 -14.79
N VAL A 409 5.87 21.19 -14.85
CA VAL A 409 5.62 22.07 -13.70
C VAL A 409 4.41 21.60 -12.88
N VAL A 410 3.51 20.86 -13.51
CA VAL A 410 2.32 20.29 -12.87
C VAL A 410 2.71 18.97 -12.22
N CYS A 411 2.40 18.84 -10.93
CA CYS A 411 2.50 17.57 -10.21
C CYS A 411 1.56 16.54 -10.87
N PRO A 412 1.97 15.27 -11.03
CA PRO A 412 1.08 14.24 -11.54
C PRO A 412 -0.24 14.17 -10.76
N SER A 413 -1.29 13.69 -11.43
CA SER A 413 -2.58 13.48 -10.79
C SER A 413 -2.47 12.50 -9.60
N ASP A 414 -3.27 12.75 -8.58
CA ASP A 414 -3.39 11.92 -7.38
C ASP A 414 -3.60 10.44 -7.73
N GLY A 415 -2.65 9.61 -7.33
CA GLY A 415 -2.57 8.19 -7.59
C GLY A 415 -2.81 7.39 -6.32
N LEU A 416 -3.77 6.48 -6.37
CA LEU A 416 -4.00 5.51 -5.31
C LEU A 416 -3.14 4.27 -5.52
N ARG A 417 -2.71 3.66 -4.41
CA ARG A 417 -2.02 2.37 -4.44
C ARG A 417 -2.97 1.29 -4.93
N SER A 418 -2.43 0.35 -5.70
CA SER A 418 -3.18 -0.75 -6.30
C SER A 418 -3.92 -1.60 -5.26
N SER A 419 -4.96 -2.32 -5.69
CA SER A 419 -5.76 -3.15 -4.80
C SER A 419 -5.04 -4.37 -4.19
N SER A 420 -3.78 -4.60 -4.59
CA SER A 420 -2.92 -5.66 -4.04
C SER A 420 -1.91 -5.13 -3.03
N THR A 421 -1.95 -3.84 -2.69
CA THR A 421 -1.02 -3.25 -1.72
C THR A 421 -1.53 -3.48 -0.30
N LEU A 422 -0.79 -4.28 0.48
CA LEU A 422 -1.04 -4.46 1.91
C LEU A 422 -0.84 -3.12 2.62
N CYS A 423 -1.90 -2.61 3.25
CA CYS A 423 -1.90 -1.32 3.93
C CYS A 423 -1.94 -1.44 5.45
N ARG A 424 -2.44 -2.57 5.97
CA ARG A 424 -2.38 -2.89 7.40
C ARG A 424 -2.29 -4.42 7.57
N PRO A 425 -1.26 -4.92 8.26
CA PRO A 425 -1.20 -6.35 8.60
C PRO A 425 -2.21 -6.71 9.69
N SER A 426 -2.57 -8.00 9.76
CA SER A 426 -3.41 -8.56 10.83
C SER A 426 -2.79 -8.32 12.22
N ALA A 427 -3.59 -7.86 13.16
CA ALA A 427 -3.26 -7.52 14.54
C ALA A 427 -3.98 -8.43 15.56
N GLY A 428 -4.19 -9.70 15.20
CA GLY A 428 -4.78 -10.73 16.06
C GLY A 428 -5.34 -11.89 15.23
N ASP A 429 -5.70 -13.00 15.88
CA ASP A 429 -6.18 -14.21 15.21
C ASP A 429 -7.56 -14.02 14.54
N CYS A 430 -8.35 -13.04 15.00
CA CYS A 430 -9.63 -12.65 14.40
C CYS A 430 -9.54 -11.39 13.54
N ASP A 431 -8.32 -11.04 13.11
CA ASP A 431 -8.08 -9.90 12.24
C ASP A 431 -7.63 -10.35 10.85
N ALA A 432 -8.00 -9.59 9.82
CA ALA A 432 -7.57 -9.87 8.46
C ALA A 432 -6.49 -8.87 8.02
N ASP A 433 -5.61 -9.31 7.12
CA ASP A 433 -4.75 -8.39 6.38
C ASP A 433 -5.63 -7.48 5.51
N ASP A 434 -5.43 -6.17 5.65
CA ASP A 434 -6.14 -5.19 4.84
C ASP A 434 -5.29 -4.75 3.65
N TYR A 435 -5.93 -4.80 2.49
CA TYR A 435 -5.37 -4.32 1.24
C TYR A 435 -6.10 -3.05 0.82
N CYS A 436 -5.39 -2.18 0.13
CA CYS A 436 -6.01 -1.09 -0.58
C CYS A 436 -7.05 -1.63 -1.58
N ASP A 437 -8.00 -0.79 -1.97
CA ASP A 437 -8.98 -1.15 -3.00
C ASP A 437 -8.73 -0.45 -4.34
N GLY A 438 -7.70 0.40 -4.41
CA GLY A 438 -7.38 1.22 -5.57
C GLY A 438 -8.31 2.43 -5.77
N SER A 439 -9.18 2.72 -4.80
CA SER A 439 -10.21 3.77 -4.88
C SER A 439 -10.31 4.66 -3.64
N HIS A 440 -9.74 4.26 -2.50
CA HIS A 440 -9.70 5.06 -1.27
C HIS A 440 -8.27 5.26 -0.72
N ILE A 441 -8.02 6.41 -0.09
CA ILE A 441 -6.74 6.77 0.55
C ILE A 441 -6.53 6.06 1.90
N THR A 442 -7.63 5.69 2.56
CA THR A 442 -7.63 4.99 3.84
C THR A 442 -7.56 3.50 3.63
N CYS A 443 -6.80 2.81 4.47
CA CYS A 443 -6.86 1.36 4.54
C CYS A 443 -8.21 0.93 5.13
N PRO A 444 -8.90 -0.08 4.57
CA PRO A 444 -10.02 -0.68 5.26
C PRO A 444 -9.58 -1.27 6.60
N SER A 445 -10.55 -1.56 7.47
CA SER A 445 -10.32 -2.27 8.73
C SER A 445 -11.24 -3.48 8.74
N THR A 446 -10.80 -4.57 8.12
CA THR A 446 -11.58 -5.81 8.04
C THR A 446 -11.23 -6.74 9.19
N VAL A 447 -12.27 -7.21 9.89
CA VAL A 447 -12.18 -8.29 10.88
C VAL A 447 -12.56 -9.61 10.20
N GLN A 448 -12.07 -10.73 10.73
CA GLN A 448 -12.50 -12.05 10.27
C GLN A 448 -14.02 -12.19 10.43
N PRO A 449 -14.72 -12.89 9.51
CA PRO A 449 -16.17 -13.01 9.58
C PRO A 449 -16.61 -13.77 10.83
N ALA A 450 -17.82 -13.47 11.31
CA ALA A 450 -18.43 -14.21 12.41
C ALA A 450 -18.50 -15.72 12.09
N GLY A 451 -17.98 -16.55 12.99
CA GLY A 451 -17.89 -17.99 12.81
C GLY A 451 -16.55 -18.50 12.26
N ALA A 452 -15.61 -17.62 11.90
CA ALA A 452 -14.25 -18.04 11.54
C ALA A 452 -13.54 -18.62 12.77
N VAL A 453 -13.04 -19.85 12.68
CA VAL A 453 -12.33 -20.52 13.78
C VAL A 453 -10.98 -19.83 13.99
N CYS A 454 -10.77 -19.26 15.17
CA CYS A 454 -9.53 -18.60 15.57
C CYS A 454 -8.69 -19.44 16.54
N ARG A 455 -9.31 -20.38 17.26
CA ARG A 455 -8.63 -21.46 17.97
C ARG A 455 -9.44 -22.75 17.81
N ALA A 456 -8.78 -23.79 17.35
CA ALA A 456 -9.40 -25.11 17.23
C ALA A 456 -9.49 -25.79 18.60
N ALA A 457 -10.55 -26.57 18.83
CA ALA A 457 -10.70 -27.37 20.05
C ALA A 457 -9.56 -28.41 20.18
N ALA A 458 -8.94 -28.47 21.36
CA ALA A 458 -7.88 -29.39 21.75
C ALA A 458 -8.40 -30.80 22.18
N GLY A 459 -9.72 -31.03 22.12
CA GLY A 459 -10.35 -32.30 22.43
C GLY A 459 -11.86 -32.16 22.62
N VAL A 460 -12.55 -33.26 22.98
CA VAL A 460 -14.01 -33.28 23.18
C VAL A 460 -14.51 -32.44 24.36
N CYS A 461 -13.63 -32.12 25.32
CA CYS A 461 -13.92 -31.27 26.47
C CYS A 461 -13.47 -29.80 26.30
N ASP A 462 -13.10 -29.43 25.08
CA ASP A 462 -12.68 -28.08 24.71
C ASP A 462 -13.63 -27.53 23.65
N VAL A 463 -13.98 -26.25 23.74
CA VAL A 463 -14.82 -25.59 22.76
C VAL A 463 -13.92 -24.90 21.74
N GLU A 464 -14.25 -24.98 20.46
CA GLU A 464 -13.58 -24.16 19.45
C GLU A 464 -14.03 -22.70 19.57
N GLU A 465 -13.08 -21.78 19.56
CA GLU A 465 -13.36 -20.36 19.57
C GLU A 465 -13.47 -19.85 18.15
N GLN A 466 -14.58 -19.15 17.92
CA GLN A 466 -14.88 -18.53 16.66
C GLN A 466 -14.89 -17.02 16.84
N CYS A 467 -14.43 -16.30 15.83
CA CYS A 467 -14.53 -14.86 15.76
C CYS A 467 -16.00 -14.43 15.82
N ASP A 468 -16.29 -13.36 16.53
CA ASP A 468 -17.64 -12.80 16.66
C ASP A 468 -18.01 -11.88 15.47
N GLY A 469 -17.07 -11.62 14.56
CA GLY A 469 -17.23 -10.72 13.43
C GLY A 469 -17.10 -9.23 13.77
N THR A 470 -16.65 -8.89 14.98
CA THR A 470 -16.49 -7.51 15.47
C THR A 470 -15.18 -7.25 16.23
N SER A 471 -14.62 -8.26 16.89
CA SER A 471 -13.36 -8.21 17.64
C SER A 471 -12.20 -8.74 16.79
N THR A 472 -11.02 -8.11 16.92
CA THR A 472 -9.76 -8.59 16.32
C THR A 472 -9.07 -9.68 17.15
N ALA A 473 -9.46 -9.82 18.42
CA ALA A 473 -8.97 -10.86 19.31
C ALA A 473 -9.91 -12.06 19.28
N CYS A 474 -9.32 -13.26 19.28
CA CYS A 474 -10.04 -14.49 19.54
C CYS A 474 -10.65 -14.45 20.95
N PRO A 475 -11.88 -14.95 21.16
CA PRO A 475 -12.46 -15.11 22.49
C PRO A 475 -11.53 -15.88 23.44
N ALA A 476 -11.74 -15.68 24.74
CA ALA A 476 -11.01 -16.45 25.74
C ALA A 476 -11.37 -17.94 25.63
N ASP A 477 -10.36 -18.78 25.86
CA ASP A 477 -10.45 -20.24 25.92
C ASP A 477 -11.63 -20.70 26.77
N ALA A 478 -12.57 -21.40 26.13
CA ALA A 478 -13.78 -21.92 26.75
C ALA A 478 -13.76 -23.45 26.74
N THR A 479 -13.97 -24.03 27.91
CA THR A 479 -14.09 -25.48 28.04
C THR A 479 -15.54 -25.92 27.82
N ALA A 480 -15.72 -27.19 27.41
CA ALA A 480 -17.05 -27.80 27.39
C ALA A 480 -17.68 -27.76 28.80
N THR A 481 -19.01 -27.81 28.86
CA THR A 481 -19.72 -27.75 30.15
C THR A 481 -19.40 -28.98 30.98
N ASP A 482 -19.13 -28.80 32.27
CA ASP A 482 -18.92 -29.91 33.18
C ASP A 482 -20.13 -30.87 33.14
N GLY A 483 -19.87 -32.17 32.97
CA GLY A 483 -20.92 -33.17 32.76
C GLY A 483 -21.23 -33.49 31.28
N THR A 484 -20.55 -32.88 30.31
CA THR A 484 -20.63 -33.29 28.90
C THR A 484 -19.95 -34.64 28.73
N ALA A 485 -20.60 -35.59 28.03
CA ALA A 485 -20.03 -36.91 27.79
C ALA A 485 -18.79 -36.82 26.89
N CYS A 486 -17.72 -37.50 27.29
CA CYS A 486 -16.42 -37.43 26.63
C CYS A 486 -15.74 -38.80 26.48
N GLY A 487 -16.45 -39.83 26.02
CA GLY A 487 -15.88 -41.19 25.93
C GLY A 487 -14.48 -41.24 25.32
N ASP A 488 -13.50 -41.71 26.10
CA ASP A 488 -12.11 -41.89 25.65
C ASP A 488 -11.87 -43.30 25.07
N GLY A 489 -12.89 -44.16 25.19
CA GLY A 489 -12.89 -45.53 24.69
C GLY A 489 -12.40 -46.55 25.71
N ALA A 490 -12.06 -46.16 26.93
CA ALA A 490 -11.77 -47.07 28.03
C ALA A 490 -13.07 -47.51 28.73
N VAL A 491 -13.36 -48.81 28.68
CA VAL A 491 -14.63 -49.37 29.20
C VAL A 491 -14.60 -49.53 30.73
N CYS A 492 -13.42 -49.67 31.32
CA CYS A 492 -13.21 -50.03 32.73
C CYS A 492 -13.17 -48.85 33.69
N ASN A 493 -13.05 -47.61 33.20
CA ASN A 493 -13.08 -46.40 34.03
C ASN A 493 -14.48 -45.74 34.09
N GLY A 494 -15.49 -46.29 33.40
CA GLY A 494 -16.90 -45.86 33.44
C GLY A 494 -17.19 -44.57 32.65
N ASP A 495 -18.47 -44.26 32.40
CA ASP A 495 -18.89 -43.12 31.57
C ASP A 495 -18.15 -41.82 31.95
N GLU A 496 -17.37 -41.32 31.00
CA GLU A 496 -16.48 -40.20 31.22
C GLU A 496 -17.18 -38.88 30.93
N LEU A 497 -17.01 -37.95 31.87
CA LEU A 497 -17.62 -36.63 31.81
C LEU A 497 -16.54 -35.55 31.88
N CYS A 498 -16.73 -34.48 31.12
CA CYS A 498 -15.86 -33.32 31.20
C CYS A 498 -15.91 -32.73 32.61
N ALA A 499 -14.74 -32.48 33.19
CA ALA A 499 -14.57 -31.78 34.46
C ALA A 499 -13.36 -30.85 34.36
N GLY A 500 -13.59 -29.54 34.37
CA GLY A 500 -12.51 -28.54 34.27
C GLY A 500 -11.75 -28.59 32.94
N GLY A 501 -12.45 -28.88 31.83
CA GLY A 501 -11.87 -28.95 30.48
C GLY A 501 -11.11 -30.22 30.13
N VAL A 502 -11.02 -31.17 31.06
CA VAL A 502 -10.40 -32.48 30.83
C VAL A 502 -11.47 -33.56 30.97
N CYS A 503 -11.36 -34.61 30.17
CA CYS A 503 -12.22 -35.76 30.33
C CYS A 503 -11.79 -36.58 31.55
N ALA A 504 -12.68 -36.74 32.52
CA ALA A 504 -12.43 -37.50 33.74
C ALA A 504 -13.21 -38.82 33.72
N GLY A 505 -12.51 -39.92 34.00
CA GLY A 505 -13.14 -41.24 34.14
C GLY A 505 -14.18 -41.27 35.26
N GLY A 506 -15.28 -41.98 35.00
CA GLY A 506 -16.39 -42.16 35.92
C GLY A 506 -16.14 -43.19 37.03
N THR A 507 -17.22 -43.87 37.45
CA THR A 507 -17.12 -44.96 38.43
C THR A 507 -16.66 -46.25 37.73
N PRO A 508 -15.58 -46.90 38.20
CA PRO A 508 -15.06 -48.11 37.54
C PRO A 508 -16.08 -49.23 37.41
N LEU A 509 -16.00 -49.97 36.30
CA LEU A 509 -16.88 -51.11 36.00
C LEU A 509 -16.63 -52.26 37.01
N ALA A 510 -17.67 -52.66 37.76
CA ALA A 510 -17.59 -53.74 38.74
C ALA A 510 -17.78 -55.12 38.06
N CYS A 511 -16.80 -56.01 38.19
CA CYS A 511 -16.69 -57.26 37.41
C CYS A 511 -16.81 -58.57 38.19
N ASP A 512 -17.19 -58.53 39.47
CA ASP A 512 -17.31 -59.71 40.33
C ASP A 512 -18.40 -60.67 39.80
N ASP A 513 -18.02 -61.89 39.41
CA ASP A 513 -18.90 -62.89 38.81
C ASP A 513 -19.43 -63.91 39.84
N GLY A 514 -18.98 -63.82 41.10
CA GLY A 514 -19.40 -64.68 42.20
C GLY A 514 -18.80 -66.10 42.19
N ASN A 515 -17.85 -66.40 41.30
CA ASN A 515 -17.16 -67.70 41.26
C ASN A 515 -15.77 -67.61 41.91
N LEU A 516 -15.58 -68.38 42.99
CA LEU A 516 -14.32 -68.36 43.77
C LEU A 516 -13.12 -68.98 43.05
N CYS A 517 -13.34 -69.70 41.94
CA CYS A 517 -12.29 -70.25 41.09
C CYS A 517 -11.96 -69.38 39.87
N THR A 518 -12.48 -68.15 39.81
CA THR A 518 -12.10 -67.13 38.83
C THR A 518 -11.52 -65.92 39.54
N ALA A 519 -10.51 -65.29 38.92
CA ALA A 519 -10.04 -63.97 39.32
C ALA A 519 -10.64 -62.94 38.37
N ASP A 520 -11.53 -62.12 38.93
CA ASP A 520 -12.27 -61.10 38.19
C ASP A 520 -11.46 -59.81 38.07
N ALA A 521 -11.26 -59.35 36.85
CA ALA A 521 -10.63 -58.07 36.57
C ALA A 521 -11.30 -57.40 35.37
N CYS A 522 -11.37 -56.08 35.39
CA CYS A 522 -11.75 -55.35 34.18
C CYS A 522 -10.50 -55.18 33.30
N ALA A 523 -10.55 -55.68 32.07
CA ALA A 523 -9.46 -55.62 31.10
C ALA A 523 -9.90 -54.92 29.81
N GLU A 524 -9.07 -53.99 29.33
CA GLU A 524 -9.32 -53.29 28.07
C GLU A 524 -8.89 -54.12 26.85
N PRO A 525 -9.63 -54.10 25.73
CA PRO A 525 -10.90 -53.40 25.48
C PRO A 525 -12.16 -54.25 25.76
N GLY A 526 -12.01 -55.42 26.41
CA GLY A 526 -13.05 -56.45 26.53
C GLY A 526 -14.05 -56.28 27.68
N GLY A 527 -13.76 -55.40 28.64
CA GLY A 527 -14.57 -55.22 29.84
C GLY A 527 -14.24 -56.29 30.90
N CYS A 528 -15.26 -56.83 31.58
CA CYS A 528 -15.06 -57.79 32.65
C CYS A 528 -14.54 -59.14 32.13
N GLU A 529 -13.35 -59.53 32.59
CA GLU A 529 -12.74 -60.82 32.33
C GLU A 529 -12.63 -61.62 33.63
N ALA A 530 -13.12 -62.85 33.58
CA ALA A 530 -13.00 -63.83 34.66
C ALA A 530 -11.91 -64.84 34.27
N THR A 531 -10.74 -64.76 34.91
CA THR A 531 -9.62 -65.66 34.59
C THR A 531 -9.64 -66.90 35.48
N PRO A 532 -9.71 -68.13 34.93
CA PRO A 532 -9.73 -69.35 35.73
C PRO A 532 -8.46 -69.49 36.58
N VAL A 533 -8.62 -69.72 37.88
CA VAL A 533 -7.52 -69.98 38.80
C VAL A 533 -7.04 -71.42 38.60
N ALA A 534 -5.82 -71.58 38.10
CA ALA A 534 -5.27 -72.89 37.75
C ALA A 534 -5.22 -73.87 38.94
N GLY A 535 -5.74 -75.08 38.75
CA GLY A 535 -5.83 -76.11 39.79
C GLY A 535 -6.95 -75.89 40.80
N CYS A 536 -7.80 -74.88 40.62
CA CYS A 536 -8.99 -74.65 41.41
C CYS A 536 -10.16 -75.49 40.88
N CYS A 537 -10.90 -76.13 41.76
CA CYS A 537 -12.12 -76.87 41.45
C CYS A 537 -13.24 -76.45 42.40
N ASN A 538 -14.48 -76.53 41.92
CA ASN A 538 -15.65 -76.34 42.77
C ASN A 538 -16.34 -77.67 43.11
N VAL A 539 -16.23 -78.65 42.21
CA VAL A 539 -16.77 -80.01 42.35
C VAL A 539 -15.80 -81.05 41.76
N ASP A 540 -15.97 -82.32 42.12
CA ASP A 540 -15.13 -83.43 41.63
C ASP A 540 -15.11 -83.54 40.09
N ALA A 541 -16.22 -83.18 39.43
CA ALA A 541 -16.31 -83.19 37.97
C ALA A 541 -15.38 -82.18 37.29
N ASP A 542 -14.92 -81.14 38.01
CA ASP A 542 -13.95 -80.18 37.48
C ASP A 542 -12.52 -80.76 37.42
N CYS A 543 -12.31 -81.96 37.99
CA CYS A 543 -11.01 -82.60 38.16
C CYS A 543 -10.76 -83.82 37.25
N ASP A 544 -11.65 -84.08 36.28
CA ASP A 544 -11.55 -85.22 35.36
C ASP A 544 -10.23 -85.19 34.55
N ASP A 545 -9.36 -86.19 34.77
CA ASP A 545 -8.07 -86.30 34.08
C ASP A 545 -8.12 -87.20 32.82
N GLY A 546 -9.28 -87.81 32.56
CA GLY A 546 -9.54 -88.65 31.39
C GLY A 546 -8.96 -90.06 31.46
N ASP A 547 -8.39 -90.51 32.59
CA ASP A 547 -7.91 -91.88 32.79
C ASP A 547 -8.97 -92.75 33.48
N ALA A 548 -9.54 -93.72 32.74
CA ALA A 548 -10.57 -94.62 33.27
C ALA A 548 -10.07 -95.61 34.34
N CYS A 549 -8.75 -95.74 34.54
CA CYS A 549 -8.18 -96.53 35.63
C CYS A 549 -7.78 -95.66 36.85
N THR A 550 -8.12 -94.36 36.88
CA THR A 550 -8.02 -93.47 38.06
C THR A 550 -9.40 -93.00 38.55
N ALA A 551 -9.47 -92.52 39.80
CA ALA A 551 -10.64 -91.84 40.36
C ALA A 551 -10.27 -90.42 40.79
N ASP A 552 -10.96 -89.42 40.23
CA ASP A 552 -10.71 -87.98 40.44
C ASP A 552 -11.56 -87.39 41.58
N ALA A 553 -10.97 -86.50 42.38
CA ALA A 553 -11.64 -85.84 43.50
C ALA A 553 -11.19 -84.39 43.71
N CYS A 554 -12.12 -83.52 44.08
CA CYS A 554 -11.92 -82.13 44.46
C CYS A 554 -12.02 -81.96 45.99
N SER A 555 -11.17 -81.10 46.58
CA SER A 555 -11.15 -80.91 48.04
C SER A 555 -12.26 -79.99 48.61
N GLY A 556 -13.13 -79.42 47.76
CA GLY A 556 -14.31 -78.60 48.11
C GLY A 556 -14.50 -77.39 47.17
N PRO A 557 -15.53 -76.54 47.34
CA PRO A 557 -15.70 -75.32 46.55
C PRO A 557 -14.51 -74.36 46.71
N GLY A 558 -13.80 -74.04 45.62
CA GLY A 558 -12.52 -73.30 45.67
C GLY A 558 -11.29 -74.17 46.00
N GLY A 559 -11.42 -75.50 45.89
CA GLY A 559 -10.43 -76.51 46.30
C GLY A 559 -9.46 -76.91 45.19
N THR A 560 -8.74 -78.03 45.37
CA THR A 560 -7.72 -78.55 44.45
C THR A 560 -7.95 -80.01 44.06
N CYS A 561 -7.60 -80.39 42.83
CA CYS A 561 -7.83 -81.74 42.26
C CYS A 561 -6.79 -82.81 42.65
N GLY A 562 -7.19 -84.09 42.70
CA GLY A 562 -6.30 -85.26 42.83
C GLY A 562 -6.88 -86.58 42.29
N ALA A 563 -6.01 -87.54 41.91
CA ALA A 563 -6.35 -88.80 41.24
C ALA A 563 -5.74 -90.06 41.93
N SER A 564 -6.41 -91.23 41.90
CA SER A 564 -5.96 -92.51 42.52
C SER A 564 -6.25 -93.79 41.69
N PRO A 565 -5.32 -94.79 41.60
CA PRO A 565 -5.43 -95.94 40.66
C PRO A 565 -6.33 -97.12 41.09
N ILE A 566 -6.95 -97.82 40.12
CA ILE A 566 -7.88 -98.96 40.29
C ILE A 566 -7.22 -100.33 40.04
N SER A 567 -7.37 -101.30 40.96
CA SER A 567 -6.70 -102.62 40.92
C SER A 567 -7.42 -103.66 40.02
N GLY A 568 -6.67 -104.39 39.17
CA GLY A 568 -7.18 -105.44 38.29
C GLY A 568 -7.67 -104.96 36.91
N CYS A 569 -7.46 -103.67 36.61
CA CYS A 569 -7.63 -103.03 35.31
C CYS A 569 -6.49 -103.51 34.37
N CYS A 570 -6.81 -104.07 33.19
CA CYS A 570 -5.85 -104.26 32.11
C CYS A 570 -6.18 -103.32 30.94
N ALA A 571 -5.14 -102.76 30.33
CA ALA A 571 -5.27 -101.91 29.14
C ALA A 571 -4.84 -102.67 27.87
N SER A 572 -4.08 -103.76 28.00
CA SER A 572 -3.63 -104.58 26.86
C SER A 572 -3.38 -106.05 27.22
N ASP A 573 -3.27 -106.91 26.20
CA ASP A 573 -2.98 -108.35 26.36
C ASP A 573 -1.64 -108.63 27.07
N ALA A 574 -0.70 -107.68 27.02
CA ALA A 574 0.59 -107.79 27.72
C ALA A 574 0.43 -107.82 29.25
N ASP A 575 -0.70 -107.36 29.76
CA ASP A 575 -1.03 -107.36 31.18
C ASP A 575 -1.54 -108.75 31.64
N CYS A 576 -1.63 -109.75 30.75
CA CYS A 576 -2.21 -111.09 30.99
C CYS A 576 -1.21 -112.26 30.73
N ALA A 577 -1.17 -113.28 31.60
CA ALA A 577 -0.20 -114.41 31.52
C ALA A 577 -0.85 -115.78 31.18
N ALA A 578 -0.20 -116.61 30.34
CA ALA A 578 -0.71 -117.92 29.84
C ALA A 578 0.15 -119.16 30.22
N ALA A 579 -0.43 -120.38 30.23
CA ALA A 579 0.22 -121.67 30.55
C ALA A 579 0.46 -122.60 29.32
N THR A 580 1.30 -123.65 29.42
CA THR A 580 1.88 -124.46 28.32
C THR A 580 0.91 -125.08 27.29
N CYS A 581 -0.39 -125.24 27.60
CA CYS A 581 -1.41 -125.68 26.64
C CYS A 581 -2.58 -124.69 26.52
N THR A 582 -2.36 -123.40 26.85
CA THR A 582 -3.35 -122.31 26.83
C THR A 582 -2.78 -120.97 26.34
N THR A 583 -3.64 -120.06 25.91
CA THR A 583 -3.34 -118.64 25.60
C THR A 583 -4.14 -117.70 26.53
N ALA A 584 -3.71 -116.44 26.74
CA ALA A 584 -4.37 -115.44 27.61
C ALA A 584 -4.46 -114.05 26.93
N SER A 585 -5.57 -113.32 27.10
CA SER A 585 -5.85 -112.02 26.44
C SER A 585 -6.71 -111.09 27.32
N CYS A 586 -6.51 -109.77 27.22
CA CYS A 586 -7.27 -108.73 27.92
C CYS A 586 -8.57 -108.42 27.15
N ASN A 587 -9.72 -108.49 27.83
CA ASN A 587 -11.01 -108.17 27.27
C ASN A 587 -11.23 -106.64 27.28
N PRO A 588 -11.25 -105.96 26.12
CA PRO A 588 -11.37 -104.50 26.05
C PRO A 588 -12.75 -103.97 26.49
N SER A 589 -13.75 -104.83 26.61
CA SER A 589 -15.10 -104.44 27.05
C SER A 589 -15.24 -104.43 28.57
N THR A 590 -14.41 -105.21 29.27
CA THR A 590 -14.46 -105.33 30.73
C THR A 590 -13.16 -104.89 31.41
N MET A 591 -12.10 -104.60 30.63
CA MET A 591 -10.75 -104.28 31.09
C MET A 591 -10.17 -105.34 32.06
N ARG A 592 -10.37 -106.66 31.75
CA ARG A 592 -9.91 -107.83 32.55
C ARG A 592 -9.41 -109.01 31.67
N CYS A 593 -8.54 -109.89 32.18
CA CYS A 593 -7.90 -111.01 31.44
C CYS A 593 -8.72 -112.35 31.33
N GLU A 594 -8.63 -113.06 30.20
CA GLU A 594 -9.33 -114.34 29.86
C GLU A 594 -8.40 -115.40 29.16
N THR A 595 -8.69 -116.72 29.18
CA THR A 595 -7.78 -117.82 28.65
C THR A 595 -8.44 -118.92 27.75
N SER A 596 -7.67 -119.62 26.87
CA SER A 596 -8.18 -120.67 25.91
C SER A 596 -7.16 -121.79 25.49
N PRO A 597 -7.58 -123.06 25.22
CA PRO A 597 -6.68 -124.23 24.95
C PRO A 597 -6.21 -124.45 23.48
N VAL A 598 -5.08 -125.17 23.27
CA VAL A 598 -4.41 -125.42 21.95
C VAL A 598 -4.68 -126.83 21.39
N ALA A 599 -5.05 -126.94 20.10
CA ALA A 599 -5.45 -128.20 19.43
C ALA A 599 -4.27 -129.04 18.88
N GLY A 600 -4.36 -130.38 18.97
CA GLY A 600 -3.34 -131.33 18.50
C GLY A 600 -2.17 -131.57 19.47
N CYS A 601 -2.28 -131.04 20.69
CA CYS A 601 -1.31 -131.21 21.77
C CYS A 601 -1.85 -132.27 22.74
N CYS A 602 -1.12 -133.38 22.92
CA CYS A 602 -1.48 -134.43 23.89
C CYS A 602 -0.83 -134.16 25.25
N THR A 603 -1.52 -134.58 26.31
CA THR A 603 -0.93 -134.66 27.67
C THR A 603 -0.86 -136.09 28.18
N SER A 604 -1.44 -137.06 27.44
CA SER A 604 -1.39 -138.50 27.73
C SER A 604 -1.65 -139.37 26.48
N ASP A 605 -1.29 -140.66 26.53
CA ASP A 605 -1.46 -141.62 25.42
C ASP A 605 -2.92 -141.78 24.97
N ALA A 606 -3.89 -141.55 25.86
CA ALA A 606 -5.32 -141.61 25.54
C ALA A 606 -5.75 -140.51 24.55
N ASP A 607 -5.01 -139.40 24.50
CA ASP A 607 -5.28 -138.30 23.57
C ASP A 607 -4.81 -138.64 22.12
N CYS A 608 -4.17 -139.80 21.91
CA CYS A 608 -3.47 -140.17 20.68
C CYS A 608 -4.08 -141.36 19.90
N ASP A 609 -5.32 -141.75 20.20
CA ASP A 609 -5.97 -142.90 19.55
C ASP A 609 -6.31 -142.64 18.07
N ASP A 610 -5.74 -143.45 17.17
CA ASP A 610 -5.93 -143.39 15.71
C ASP A 610 -7.01 -144.36 15.18
N GLY A 611 -7.61 -145.18 16.05
CA GLY A 611 -8.70 -146.08 15.72
C GLY A 611 -8.32 -147.32 14.89
N ASN A 612 -7.02 -147.65 14.74
CA ASN A 612 -6.58 -148.84 14.02
C ASN A 612 -6.22 -149.99 14.99
N ALA A 613 -7.00 -151.07 14.95
CA ALA A 613 -6.84 -152.21 15.87
C ALA A 613 -5.56 -153.03 15.65
N CYS A 614 -4.91 -152.95 14.48
CA CYS A 614 -3.63 -153.63 14.23
C CYS A 614 -2.41 -152.73 14.54
N THR A 615 -2.58 -151.59 15.23
CA THR A 615 -1.50 -150.72 15.74
C THR A 615 -1.65 -150.37 17.23
N THR A 616 -0.55 -150.00 17.91
CA THR A 616 -0.56 -149.48 19.29
C THR A 616 -0.12 -148.02 19.35
N ASN A 617 -0.88 -147.15 20.05
CA ASN A 617 -0.73 -145.68 20.10
C ASN A 617 -0.02 -145.16 21.36
N ALA A 618 0.85 -144.14 21.25
CA ALA A 618 1.60 -143.53 22.38
C ALA A 618 1.82 -142.00 22.22
N CYS A 619 1.75 -141.24 23.33
CA CYS A 619 2.01 -139.79 23.45
C CYS A 619 3.39 -139.50 24.05
N ASP A 620 4.15 -138.61 23.43
CA ASP A 620 5.35 -138.02 24.02
C ASP A 620 4.98 -136.75 24.80
N VAL A 621 4.82 -136.86 26.12
CA VAL A 621 4.45 -135.75 27.03
C VAL A 621 5.47 -134.60 27.09
N ALA A 622 6.71 -134.80 26.61
CA ALA A 622 7.71 -133.74 26.57
C ALA A 622 7.54 -132.82 25.35
N SER A 623 6.97 -133.34 24.27
CA SER A 623 6.72 -132.60 23.03
C SER A 623 5.23 -132.37 22.73
N GLY A 624 4.35 -133.11 23.39
CA GLY A 624 2.89 -133.08 23.19
C GLY A 624 2.42 -133.75 21.90
N ALA A 625 3.16 -134.74 21.35
CA ALA A 625 2.89 -135.39 20.04
C ALA A 625 2.66 -136.92 20.10
N CYS A 626 1.92 -137.49 19.12
CA CYS A 626 1.44 -138.89 19.06
C CYS A 626 2.17 -139.80 18.04
N GLY A 627 2.27 -141.13 18.27
CA GLY A 627 2.81 -142.14 17.31
C GLY A 627 2.25 -143.59 17.42
N ALA A 628 2.38 -144.43 16.36
CA ALA A 628 1.76 -145.77 16.23
C ALA A 628 2.67 -146.90 15.66
N THR A 629 2.56 -148.16 16.13
CA THR A 629 3.37 -149.35 15.68
C THR A 629 2.56 -150.63 15.33
N PRO A 630 2.87 -151.41 14.25
CA PRO A 630 2.04 -152.55 13.77
C PRO A 630 2.16 -153.90 14.53
N VAL A 631 1.07 -154.69 14.57
CA VAL A 631 0.97 -156.01 15.23
C VAL A 631 1.11 -157.19 14.22
N PRO A 632 2.08 -158.12 14.37
CA PRO A 632 2.28 -159.25 13.44
C PRO A 632 1.18 -160.32 13.46
N GLY A 633 0.77 -160.82 12.30
CA GLY A 633 -0.24 -161.88 12.16
C GLY A 633 -1.70 -161.41 12.26
N CYS A 634 -1.90 -160.09 12.37
CA CYS A 634 -3.21 -159.41 12.34
C CYS A 634 -3.59 -159.12 10.88
N CYS A 635 -4.74 -159.61 10.42
CA CYS A 635 -5.30 -159.28 9.11
C CYS A 635 -6.51 -158.34 9.26
N LEU A 636 -6.74 -157.47 8.26
CA LEU A 636 -7.95 -156.65 8.20
C LEU A 636 -8.85 -157.06 7.03
N THR A 637 -8.31 -157.78 6.04
CA THR A 637 -9.05 -158.23 4.86
C THR A 637 -8.63 -159.65 4.44
N ASP A 638 -9.51 -160.36 3.75
CA ASP A 638 -9.25 -161.72 3.24
C ASP A 638 -8.00 -161.77 2.32
N GLY A 639 -7.71 -160.69 1.59
CA GLY A 639 -6.52 -160.59 0.74
C GLY A 639 -5.19 -160.57 1.52
N ASP A 640 -5.22 -160.25 2.81
CA ASP A 640 -4.04 -160.35 3.69
C ASP A 640 -3.71 -161.81 4.06
N CYS A 641 -4.61 -162.75 3.72
CA CYS A 641 -4.55 -164.16 4.09
C CYS A 641 -4.21 -165.13 2.93
N ASP A 642 -3.97 -164.62 1.72
CA ASP A 642 -3.74 -165.40 0.49
C ASP A 642 -2.58 -166.42 0.63
N ASP A 643 -2.89 -167.72 0.51
CA ASP A 643 -1.89 -168.80 0.56
C ASP A 643 -1.46 -169.33 -0.82
N SER A 644 -1.95 -168.69 -1.88
CA SER A 644 -1.68 -168.99 -3.28
C SER A 644 -2.16 -170.37 -3.76
N ASN A 645 -2.99 -171.08 -3.00
CA ASN A 645 -3.62 -172.32 -3.46
C ASN A 645 -5.02 -172.04 -4.04
N THR A 646 -5.14 -172.16 -5.36
CA THR A 646 -6.40 -171.89 -6.09
C THR A 646 -7.58 -172.83 -5.75
N CYS A 647 -7.36 -173.91 -5.00
CA CYS A 647 -8.43 -174.80 -4.53
C CYS A 647 -8.90 -174.48 -3.10
N THR A 648 -8.26 -173.54 -2.40
CA THR A 648 -8.70 -173.03 -1.10
C THR A 648 -9.28 -171.62 -1.23
N MET A 649 -10.21 -171.28 -0.35
CA MET A 649 -10.71 -169.92 -0.15
C MET A 649 -10.04 -169.37 1.11
N ASP A 650 -9.20 -168.36 0.93
CA ASP A 650 -8.53 -167.65 2.01
C ASP A 650 -9.47 -166.58 2.59
N ALA A 651 -9.63 -166.56 3.90
CA ALA A 651 -10.52 -165.64 4.61
C ALA A 651 -9.86 -165.12 5.89
N CYS A 652 -10.03 -163.83 6.16
CA CYS A 652 -9.69 -163.19 7.42
C CYS A 652 -10.92 -163.21 8.33
N ASP A 653 -10.81 -163.88 9.48
CA ASP A 653 -11.86 -163.85 10.48
C ASP A 653 -11.97 -162.43 11.06
N ALA A 654 -13.00 -161.69 10.66
CA ALA A 654 -13.22 -160.31 11.07
C ALA A 654 -13.43 -160.12 12.59
N SER A 655 -13.65 -161.20 13.35
CA SER A 655 -13.79 -161.15 14.80
C SER A 655 -12.46 -161.37 15.53
N THR A 656 -11.59 -162.22 14.99
CA THR A 656 -10.27 -162.51 15.60
C THR A 656 -9.10 -161.85 14.89
N HIS A 657 -9.31 -161.27 13.72
CA HIS A 657 -8.30 -160.69 12.83
C HIS A 657 -7.19 -161.70 12.48
N ALA A 658 -7.59 -162.95 12.23
CA ALA A 658 -6.70 -164.08 11.95
C ALA A 658 -7.14 -164.85 10.68
N CYS A 659 -6.19 -165.46 9.96
CA CYS A 659 -6.42 -166.09 8.65
C CYS A 659 -6.86 -167.56 8.69
N THR A 660 -7.75 -167.98 7.78
CA THR A 660 -8.25 -169.36 7.59
C THR A 660 -8.42 -169.71 6.10
N ASN A 661 -8.08 -170.95 5.68
CA ASN A 661 -8.10 -171.37 4.27
C ASN A 661 -8.87 -172.69 4.08
N ASP A 662 -10.07 -172.66 3.47
CA ASP A 662 -11.00 -173.82 3.36
C ASP A 662 -11.22 -174.30 1.89
N LEU A 663 -11.51 -175.60 1.66
CA LEU A 663 -11.62 -176.20 0.31
C LEU A 663 -12.91 -175.81 -0.45
N ALA A 664 -12.78 -175.38 -1.72
CA ALA A 664 -13.89 -174.86 -2.55
C ALA A 664 -14.76 -175.95 -3.24
N ALA A 665 -16.07 -175.70 -3.38
CA ALA A 665 -17.05 -176.65 -3.93
C ALA A 665 -16.93 -176.83 -5.47
N GLY A 666 -16.96 -178.10 -5.92
CA GLY A 666 -16.77 -178.49 -7.33
C GLY A 666 -15.34 -178.90 -7.70
N CYS A 667 -14.42 -178.88 -6.73
CA CYS A 667 -13.06 -179.39 -6.87
C CYS A 667 -12.94 -180.77 -6.18
N CYS A 668 -12.58 -181.81 -6.94
CA CYS A 668 -12.16 -183.12 -6.40
C CYS A 668 -10.65 -183.07 -6.14
N LEU A 669 -10.17 -183.51 -4.98
CA LEU A 669 -8.73 -183.74 -4.78
C LEU A 669 -8.34 -185.19 -5.07
N THR A 670 -9.33 -186.09 -5.25
CA THR A 670 -9.10 -187.51 -5.54
C THR A 670 -10.09 -188.07 -6.57
N ASP A 671 -9.64 -189.05 -7.36
CA ASP A 671 -10.42 -189.66 -8.46
C ASP A 671 -11.71 -190.38 -7.99
N ALA A 672 -11.82 -190.76 -6.72
CA ALA A 672 -13.00 -191.43 -6.17
C ALA A 672 -14.18 -190.49 -5.86
N GLU A 673 -13.92 -189.18 -5.76
CA GLU A 673 -14.92 -188.14 -5.43
C GLU A 673 -15.64 -187.59 -6.67
N CYS A 674 -15.17 -187.98 -7.86
CA CYS A 674 -15.66 -187.53 -9.15
C CYS A 674 -16.54 -188.60 -9.87
N ASP A 675 -16.85 -189.75 -9.24
CA ASP A 675 -17.74 -190.79 -9.79
C ASP A 675 -19.22 -190.34 -9.70
N ASP A 676 -19.85 -190.08 -10.84
CA ASP A 676 -21.24 -189.64 -10.94
C ASP A 676 -22.24 -190.82 -11.07
N ALA A 677 -21.73 -192.06 -11.02
CA ALA A 677 -22.47 -193.31 -11.19
C ALA A 677 -23.25 -193.43 -12.52
N ASP A 678 -22.93 -192.62 -13.53
CA ASP A 678 -23.44 -192.80 -14.89
C ASP A 678 -22.48 -193.72 -15.66
N ALA A 679 -22.98 -194.80 -16.25
CA ALA A 679 -22.13 -195.72 -17.00
C ALA A 679 -21.67 -195.17 -18.38
N CYS A 680 -22.12 -193.98 -18.76
CA CYS A 680 -21.77 -193.30 -20.01
C CYS A 680 -20.94 -192.03 -19.83
N THR A 681 -20.66 -191.57 -18.60
CA THR A 681 -19.71 -190.49 -18.31
C THR A 681 -18.65 -190.89 -17.30
#